data_AF-A0A8A3NZ69-F1
#
_entry.id   AF-A0A8A3NZ69-F1
#
_cell.length_a   1.000
_cell.length_b   1.000
_cell.length_c   1.000
_cell.angle_alpha   90.00
_cell.angle_beta   90.00
_cell.angle_gamma   90.00
#
_symmetry.space_group_name_H-M   'P 1'
#
loop_
_entity.id
_entity.type
_entity.pdbx_description
1 polymer ?
#
loop_
_entity_poly.entity_id
_entity_poly.type
_entity_poly.pdbx_seq_one_letter_code
_entity_poly.pdbx_strand_id
1 'polypeptide(L)'
;MATENSTVPLPTRPLKSAPNLISRKPSTTPPRLDRGERTSFSSVKENTSGVPQSFTDSKVSSYLNYKVDGNETAIDDASSGDSRTPLEGLETDMQTFWLANPHSTLHGFVCPCDGFRGWKQISVRGKVASKSYSDLRNINMRMGWGWDSDYEPRFNPEPESKKETKPVVEEVRVGVAGKSPIEMLPAELLGAIIDQLVMDIPPGGITPRNVDLMSLLLTSRAMHSATLASLYTKITIPHSRVFRKFLSHIREYPALGTIVRRLDFSHFNPTGVGLTARQRAETLNLIPATLLECLSLTPNLREFLSQEHIDEDMDSKVIQKLLCGLPNLQALDFCACSSASFRDAITSVMDTCSLPEFLPITRLNFHECTNLPSSVFEALIPRLPYLTHLDVAHTRITDDILFSIPQVAKLTHLNISKCSHLSGERVVKFLSTHPAVKSLVYLNLGSDIKSHEMLNRCQVTSLLPMLPDTLRSLSLKGSEMHDSHISLFLPLTKHVEELGLGHGLVLSDIRRLFVPDQNSSIEEQMAWVPHTVHYIDVSDLSKAQLDLGTLFGSSCPILRNDTLPLEVLEINLECFNIMSTSPLVKRAGWCLKEAGRRYWLVRDHGHLEPSEKDTGGRAWKWGANYWGMRKIPVARAEVGGMYGHYMFKR
;
A
#
# COMPACT_ATOMS: atom_id res chain seq x y z
N MET A 1 10.58 -78.37 14.28
CA MET A 1 9.64 -78.98 15.24
C MET A 1 8.33 -78.21 15.10
N ALA A 2 7.49 -78.48 14.10
CA ALA A 2 6.52 -79.58 14.01
C ALA A 2 5.63 -79.68 15.26
N THR A 3 4.39 -79.18 15.20
CA THR A 3 3.17 -80.01 15.06
C THR A 3 1.90 -79.14 15.05
N GLU A 4 1.05 -79.39 14.05
CA GLU A 4 -0.35 -78.97 13.89
C GLU A 4 -1.30 -79.83 14.75
N ASN A 5 -2.59 -79.42 14.75
CA ASN A 5 -3.86 -80.16 14.95
C ASN A 5 -4.74 -79.59 16.08
N SER A 6 -6.07 -79.44 16.00
CA SER A 6 -7.08 -79.66 14.96
C SER A 6 -8.47 -79.23 15.50
N THR A 7 -9.27 -78.53 14.67
CA THR A 7 -10.74 -78.71 14.38
C THR A 7 -11.82 -78.74 15.51
N VAL A 8 -12.78 -77.78 15.59
CA VAL A 8 -14.15 -77.67 14.93
C VAL A 8 -15.28 -78.33 15.79
N PRO A 9 -16.61 -77.94 15.81
CA PRO A 9 -17.43 -77.17 14.83
C PRO A 9 -18.44 -76.09 15.33
N LEU A 10 -18.87 -75.27 14.36
CA LEU A 10 -20.09 -74.42 14.18
C LEU A 10 -21.40 -75.27 14.11
N PRO A 11 -22.66 -74.80 13.86
CA PRO A 11 -23.14 -73.56 13.17
C PRO A 11 -24.44 -72.92 13.78
N THR A 12 -24.95 -71.75 13.35
CA THR A 12 -25.89 -71.62 12.22
C THR A 12 -26.01 -70.17 11.71
N ARG A 13 -25.90 -70.05 10.38
CA ARG A 13 -26.12 -68.92 9.47
C ARG A 13 -27.66 -68.74 9.21
N PRO A 14 -28.18 -67.71 8.49
CA PRO A 14 -27.77 -67.35 7.12
C PRO A 14 -27.87 -65.87 6.62
N LEU A 15 -26.93 -65.47 5.74
CA LEU A 15 -27.08 -65.04 4.31
C LEU A 15 -27.39 -63.53 4.13
N LYS A 16 -26.81 -62.73 3.22
CA LYS A 16 -26.15 -62.84 1.88
C LYS A 16 -25.59 -61.42 1.57
N SER A 17 -24.67 -61.08 0.67
CA SER A 17 -23.64 -61.73 -0.16
C SER A 17 -22.97 -60.60 -0.97
N ALA A 18 -21.64 -60.65 -1.12
CA ALA A 18 -20.79 -59.79 -1.98
C ALA A 18 -21.01 -60.04 -3.49
N PRO A 19 -20.34 -59.33 -4.44
CA PRO A 19 -18.97 -59.69 -4.90
C PRO A 19 -18.17 -58.48 -5.47
N ASN A 20 -16.97 -58.53 -6.08
CA ASN A 20 -15.72 -59.30 -5.97
C ASN A 20 -14.61 -58.41 -6.59
N LEU A 21 -13.36 -58.70 -6.22
CA LEU A 21 -12.10 -58.18 -6.78
C LEU A 21 -11.96 -58.40 -8.31
N ILE A 22 -11.10 -57.59 -8.97
CA ILE A 22 -9.86 -58.03 -9.66
C ILE A 22 -9.01 -56.81 -10.14
N SER A 23 -7.73 -56.82 -9.74
CA SER A 23 -6.47 -56.34 -10.38
C SER A 23 -6.39 -55.04 -11.20
N ARG A 24 -5.47 -54.13 -10.83
CA ARG A 24 -4.64 -53.35 -11.78
C ARG A 24 -3.36 -52.71 -11.16
N LYS A 25 -2.36 -52.56 -12.02
CA LYS A 25 -0.92 -52.20 -11.88
C LYS A 25 -0.59 -50.85 -11.18
N PRO A 26 0.66 -50.63 -10.73
CA PRO A 26 1.05 -49.39 -10.03
C PRO A 26 1.35 -48.25 -11.03
N SER A 27 0.69 -47.09 -10.85
CA SER A 27 1.01 -45.84 -11.55
C SER A 27 1.43 -44.77 -10.55
N THR A 28 2.69 -44.37 -10.63
CA THR A 28 3.31 -43.24 -9.92
C THR A 28 2.62 -41.94 -10.33
N THR A 29 2.02 -41.22 -9.36
CA THR A 29 1.41 -39.91 -9.60
C THR A 29 1.86 -38.94 -8.48
N PRO A 30 2.35 -37.73 -8.80
CA PRO A 30 2.79 -36.75 -7.81
C PRO A 30 1.59 -36.03 -7.13
N PRO A 31 1.79 -35.41 -5.95
CA PRO A 31 0.70 -34.82 -5.18
C PRO A 31 0.13 -33.57 -5.87
N ARG A 32 -1.21 -33.46 -5.83
CA ARG A 32 -2.00 -32.36 -6.39
C ARG A 32 -1.78 -31.07 -5.60
N LEU A 33 -1.50 -29.99 -6.32
CA LEU A 33 -1.59 -28.61 -5.84
C LEU A 33 -3.06 -28.17 -5.79
N ASP A 34 -3.51 -27.69 -4.63
CA ASP A 34 -4.82 -27.09 -4.40
C ASP A 34 -5.00 -25.82 -5.26
N ARG A 35 -5.87 -25.90 -6.26
CA ARG A 35 -6.41 -24.75 -6.99
C ARG A 35 -7.59 -24.18 -6.21
N GLY A 36 -7.32 -23.21 -5.34
CA GLY A 36 -8.33 -22.38 -4.69
C GLY A 36 -8.83 -21.26 -5.61
N GLU A 37 -10.15 -21.10 -5.66
CA GLU A 37 -10.91 -20.17 -6.49
C GLU A 37 -10.50 -18.71 -6.28
N ARG A 38 -10.17 -18.02 -7.38
CA ARG A 38 -9.86 -16.59 -7.42
C ARG A 38 -11.16 -15.79 -7.44
N THR A 39 -11.37 -14.93 -6.44
CA THR A 39 -12.50 -13.99 -6.43
C THR A 39 -12.24 -12.83 -7.38
N SER A 40 -13.02 -12.81 -8.47
CA SER A 40 -12.97 -11.82 -9.53
C SER A 40 -13.53 -10.47 -9.06
N PHE A 41 -12.70 -9.44 -8.99
CA PHE A 41 -13.13 -8.05 -8.83
C PHE A 41 -13.18 -7.39 -10.21
N SER A 42 -14.36 -7.29 -10.84
CA SER A 42 -14.53 -6.45 -12.03
C SER A 42 -15.97 -6.00 -12.26
N SER A 43 -16.25 -4.73 -11.96
CA SER A 43 -17.15 -3.93 -12.80
C SER A 43 -16.72 -2.45 -12.73
N VAL A 44 -15.75 -2.08 -13.57
CA VAL A 44 -15.47 -0.68 -13.87
C VAL A 44 -15.42 -0.54 -15.38
N LYS A 45 -16.39 0.20 -15.93
CA LYS A 45 -16.44 0.59 -17.34
C LYS A 45 -15.63 1.87 -17.49
N GLU A 46 -14.51 1.82 -18.22
CA GLU A 46 -13.78 3.01 -18.64
C GLU A 46 -13.97 3.27 -20.14
N ASN A 47 -14.20 4.54 -20.48
CA ASN A 47 -14.37 5.05 -21.84
C ASN A 47 -13.09 4.88 -22.67
N THR A 48 -13.25 4.38 -23.89
CA THR A 48 -12.19 3.86 -24.77
C THR A 48 -11.37 4.90 -25.55
N SER A 49 -11.30 6.17 -25.14
CA SER A 49 -10.48 7.17 -25.84
C SER A 49 -9.81 8.15 -24.89
N GLY A 50 -8.55 7.88 -24.56
CA GLY A 50 -7.69 8.77 -23.79
C GLY A 50 -6.40 8.10 -23.35
N VAL A 51 -5.28 8.82 -23.46
CA VAL A 51 -4.00 8.40 -22.87
C VAL A 51 -4.00 8.82 -21.38
N PRO A 52 -3.71 7.93 -20.40
CA PRO A 52 -3.30 8.38 -19.09
C PRO A 52 -1.92 9.00 -19.26
N GLN A 53 -1.86 10.33 -19.14
CA GLN A 53 -0.67 11.18 -19.17
C GLN A 53 0.05 11.36 -20.50
N SER A 54 -0.66 11.71 -21.58
CA SER A 54 -0.04 12.53 -22.65
C SER A 54 -1.03 13.50 -23.26
N PHE A 55 -0.52 14.69 -23.56
CA PHE A 55 -1.19 15.85 -24.09
C PHE A 55 -1.34 15.74 -25.60
N THR A 56 -2.59 15.78 -26.07
CA THR A 56 -3.07 16.39 -27.33
C THR A 56 -4.51 15.91 -27.47
N ASP A 57 -5.46 16.74 -27.06
CA ASP A 57 -6.82 16.81 -27.65
C ASP A 57 -7.65 17.80 -26.82
N SER A 58 -7.51 19.09 -27.14
CA SER A 58 -8.53 20.08 -26.79
C SER A 58 -9.70 19.87 -27.75
N LYS A 59 -10.75 19.14 -27.33
CA LYS A 59 -12.03 19.11 -28.06
C LYS A 59 -12.75 20.44 -27.90
N VAL A 60 -12.40 21.39 -28.75
CA VAL A 60 -13.33 22.42 -29.22
C VAL A 60 -13.68 22.05 -30.66
N SER A 61 -14.98 21.98 -30.93
CA SER A 61 -15.61 21.81 -32.26
C SER A 61 -15.78 20.40 -32.82
N SER A 62 -16.98 19.84 -32.60
CA SER A 62 -17.76 19.25 -33.71
C SER A 62 -19.26 19.27 -33.37
N TYR A 63 -19.84 20.48 -33.29
CA TYR A 63 -21.20 20.65 -33.76
C TYR A 63 -21.12 20.66 -35.27
N LEU A 64 -21.48 19.55 -35.92
CA LEU A 64 -22.08 19.53 -37.26
C LEU A 64 -22.66 18.13 -37.48
N ASN A 65 -23.99 18.12 -37.47
CA ASN A 65 -24.94 17.13 -37.98
C ASN A 65 -24.35 16.00 -38.83
N TYR A 66 -24.74 14.75 -38.57
CA TYR A 66 -25.47 13.95 -39.56
C TYR A 66 -26.31 12.85 -38.87
N LYS A 67 -27.46 12.61 -39.50
CA LYS A 67 -28.64 11.91 -39.02
C LYS A 67 -28.41 10.41 -38.78
N VAL A 68 -29.18 9.90 -37.81
CA VAL A 68 -29.49 8.49 -37.56
C VAL A 68 -30.18 7.90 -38.79
N ASP A 69 -29.73 6.74 -39.25
CA ASP A 69 -30.61 5.70 -39.80
C ASP A 69 -29.94 4.32 -39.60
N GLY A 70 -30.75 3.36 -39.17
CA GLY A 70 -30.32 2.04 -38.75
C GLY A 70 -30.12 1.04 -39.88
N ASN A 71 -29.22 0.10 -39.64
CA ASN A 71 -29.45 -1.34 -39.80
C ASN A 71 -28.17 -2.09 -39.41
N GLU A 72 -28.27 -2.86 -38.32
CA GLU A 72 -27.36 -3.95 -38.02
C GLU A 72 -27.70 -5.13 -38.93
N THR A 73 -26.74 -5.56 -39.75
CA THR A 73 -26.69 -6.94 -40.27
C THR A 73 -25.25 -7.40 -40.32
N ALA A 74 -25.01 -8.52 -39.64
CA ALA A 74 -23.77 -9.28 -39.56
C ALA A 74 -23.28 -9.76 -40.94
N ILE A 75 -21.95 -9.84 -41.13
CA ILE A 75 -21.31 -10.71 -42.12
C ILE A 75 -20.00 -11.27 -41.54
N ASP A 76 -19.88 -12.60 -41.65
CA ASP A 76 -18.79 -13.48 -41.24
C ASP A 76 -17.48 -13.34 -42.04
N ASP A 77 -16.41 -13.82 -41.42
CA ASP A 77 -15.05 -14.01 -41.93
C ASP A 77 -14.93 -14.85 -43.21
N ALA A 78 -14.09 -14.41 -44.15
CA ALA A 78 -13.31 -15.29 -45.04
C ALA A 78 -12.08 -14.60 -45.69
N SER A 79 -10.90 -15.00 -45.22
CA SER A 79 -9.62 -15.31 -45.93
C SER A 79 -9.02 -14.43 -47.05
N SER A 80 -7.68 -14.44 -47.05
CA SER A 80 -6.68 -14.06 -48.09
C SER A 80 -6.44 -12.55 -48.23
N GLY A 81 -5.22 -12.01 -48.17
CA GLY A 81 -3.90 -12.55 -48.50
C GLY A 81 -3.42 -11.82 -49.75
N ASP A 82 -2.78 -10.65 -49.63
CA ASP A 82 -1.65 -10.30 -50.49
C ASP A 82 -0.92 -9.02 -50.06
N SER A 83 0.36 -8.99 -50.41
CA SER A 83 1.37 -7.97 -50.14
C SER A 83 1.15 -6.68 -50.95
N ARG A 84 1.71 -5.56 -50.46
CA ARG A 84 2.57 -4.61 -51.24
C ARG A 84 2.95 -3.35 -50.44
N THR A 85 4.24 -3.20 -50.17
CA THR A 85 4.95 -1.91 -50.09
C THR A 85 5.19 -1.34 -51.50
N PRO A 86 5.16 -0.01 -51.67
CA PRO A 86 6.35 0.76 -52.07
C PRO A 86 6.38 2.16 -51.38
N LEU A 87 7.39 3.04 -51.39
CA LEU A 87 8.84 3.11 -51.62
C LEU A 87 9.26 4.55 -51.20
N GLU A 88 10.53 4.78 -50.91
CA GLU A 88 11.13 6.06 -50.49
C GLU A 88 11.30 7.09 -51.62
N GLY A 89 11.46 8.37 -51.24
CA GLY A 89 12.43 9.28 -51.89
C GLY A 89 11.91 10.67 -52.28
N LEU A 90 12.24 11.72 -51.51
CA LEU A 90 13.06 12.85 -51.96
C LEU A 90 13.44 13.78 -50.79
N GLU A 91 14.74 13.86 -50.50
CA GLU A 91 15.36 14.94 -49.71
C GLU A 91 15.35 16.25 -50.51
N THR A 92 15.17 17.42 -49.85
CA THR A 92 16.01 18.63 -49.98
C THR A 92 15.56 19.71 -48.97
N ASP A 93 16.48 20.09 -48.08
CA ASP A 93 16.75 21.38 -47.39
C ASP A 93 15.67 22.25 -46.68
N MET A 94 15.80 22.27 -45.35
CA MET A 94 16.17 23.42 -44.51
C MET A 94 16.13 24.84 -45.14
N GLN A 95 15.12 25.65 -44.78
CA GLN A 95 15.25 26.91 -44.00
C GLN A 95 14.00 27.82 -44.11
N THR A 96 13.36 28.04 -42.96
CA THR A 96 12.76 29.31 -42.51
C THR A 96 11.77 30.06 -43.42
N PHE A 97 10.48 30.09 -43.04
CA PHE A 97 9.78 31.28 -42.51
C PHE A 97 8.25 31.15 -42.63
N TRP A 98 7.60 31.20 -41.47
CA TRP A 98 6.28 31.75 -41.18
C TRP A 98 5.58 32.50 -42.32
N LEU A 99 4.59 31.89 -42.96
CA LEU A 99 3.50 32.63 -43.62
C LEU A 99 2.18 31.87 -43.45
N ALA A 100 1.33 32.44 -42.61
CA ALA A 100 -0.06 32.04 -42.46
C ALA A 100 -0.84 32.30 -43.75
N ASN A 101 -1.81 31.42 -44.02
CA ASN A 101 -2.69 31.48 -45.17
C ASN A 101 -3.47 32.82 -45.23
N PRO A 102 -3.42 33.58 -46.34
CA PRO A 102 -4.01 34.92 -46.46
C PRO A 102 -5.55 35.00 -46.47
N HIS A 103 -6.26 33.88 -46.29
CA HIS A 103 -7.72 33.83 -46.19
C HIS A 103 -8.26 33.38 -44.82
N SER A 104 -7.41 33.38 -43.77
CA SER A 104 -7.85 33.07 -42.41
C SER A 104 -8.59 34.25 -41.77
N THR A 105 -9.84 34.05 -41.36
CA THR A 105 -10.64 35.02 -40.57
C THR A 105 -10.35 34.98 -39.06
N LEU A 106 -9.32 34.24 -38.62
CA LEU A 106 -8.86 34.23 -37.23
C LEU A 106 -7.77 35.27 -36.99
N HIS A 107 -8.14 36.54 -37.15
CA HIS A 107 -7.57 37.64 -36.39
C HIS A 107 -8.72 38.52 -35.89
N GLY A 108 -9.22 38.13 -34.71
CA GLY A 108 -10.18 38.91 -33.96
C GLY A 108 -9.76 38.85 -32.50
N PHE A 109 -9.14 39.94 -32.04
CA PHE A 109 -9.06 40.30 -30.64
C PHE A 109 -10.46 40.08 -30.04
N VAL A 110 -10.64 39.13 -29.11
CA VAL A 110 -11.91 38.99 -28.39
C VAL A 110 -11.95 40.10 -27.36
N CYS A 111 -12.43 41.27 -27.81
CA CYS A 111 -12.94 42.31 -26.94
C CYS A 111 -14.19 41.74 -26.23
N PRO A 112 -14.35 41.88 -24.91
CA PRO A 112 -15.66 41.65 -24.30
C PRO A 112 -16.64 42.64 -24.92
N CYS A 113 -17.79 42.16 -25.40
CA CYS A 113 -18.85 43.01 -25.94
C CYS A 113 -19.17 44.18 -24.99
N ASP A 114 -19.62 45.33 -25.51
CA ASP A 114 -19.98 46.60 -24.83
C ASP A 114 -21.12 46.51 -23.79
N GLY A 115 -21.31 45.35 -23.16
CA GLY A 115 -22.23 45.10 -22.06
C GLY A 115 -21.76 44.05 -21.05
N PHE A 116 -20.53 43.55 -21.13
CA PHE A 116 -20.02 42.55 -20.18
C PHE A 116 -19.68 43.18 -18.83
N ARG A 117 -20.57 43.06 -17.85
CA ARG A 117 -20.42 43.60 -16.49
C ARG A 117 -19.77 42.62 -15.48
N GLY A 118 -19.01 41.64 -15.98
CA GLY A 118 -18.23 40.70 -15.18
C GLY A 118 -18.94 39.40 -14.80
N TRP A 119 -18.14 38.39 -14.43
CA TRP A 119 -18.57 37.01 -14.15
C TRP A 119 -19.48 36.88 -12.91
N LYS A 120 -19.51 37.89 -12.03
CA LYS A 120 -20.34 37.93 -10.82
C LYS A 120 -21.85 38.11 -11.09
N GLN A 121 -22.25 38.48 -12.30
CA GLN A 121 -23.67 38.76 -12.64
C GLN A 121 -24.37 37.63 -13.43
N ILE A 122 -23.71 36.51 -13.67
CA ILE A 122 -24.33 35.35 -14.32
C ILE A 122 -25.03 34.50 -13.25
N SER A 123 -26.36 34.54 -13.23
CA SER A 123 -27.16 33.73 -12.30
C SER A 123 -27.21 32.27 -12.72
N VAL A 124 -26.31 31.44 -12.17
CA VAL A 124 -26.32 29.99 -12.41
C VAL A 124 -27.42 29.35 -11.54
N ARG A 125 -28.60 29.14 -12.10
CA ARG A 125 -29.63 28.28 -11.47
C ARG A 125 -29.30 26.80 -11.74
N GLY A 126 -28.70 26.14 -10.74
CA GLY A 126 -28.44 24.70 -10.72
C GLY A 126 -27.92 24.25 -9.35
N LYS A 127 -28.19 23.01 -8.93
CA LYS A 127 -27.63 22.45 -7.69
C LYS A 127 -26.11 22.25 -7.86
N VAL A 128 -25.34 22.95 -7.04
CA VAL A 128 -23.87 22.93 -7.05
C VAL A 128 -23.36 21.57 -6.55
N ALA A 129 -22.69 20.82 -7.43
CA ALA A 129 -22.12 19.51 -7.15
C ALA A 129 -20.58 19.57 -7.10
N SER A 130 -20.03 20.33 -6.16
CA SER A 130 -18.60 20.24 -5.83
C SER A 130 -18.38 20.59 -4.35
N LYS A 131 -17.68 19.70 -3.64
CA LYS A 131 -17.26 19.87 -2.24
C LYS A 131 -15.95 20.65 -2.08
N SER A 132 -15.28 21.08 -3.18
CA SER A 132 -14.01 21.83 -3.09
C SER A 132 -14.19 23.32 -2.82
N TYR A 133 -15.42 23.84 -2.88
CA TYR A 133 -15.71 25.28 -2.69
C TYR A 133 -16.11 25.64 -1.26
N SER A 134 -16.54 24.67 -0.43
CA SER A 134 -17.06 24.94 0.91
C SER A 134 -15.98 25.28 1.94
N ASP A 135 -14.77 24.73 1.81
CA ASP A 135 -13.70 24.92 2.80
C ASP A 135 -13.03 26.30 2.73
N LEU A 136 -13.01 26.92 1.55
CA LEU A 136 -12.50 28.29 1.39
C LEU A 136 -13.43 29.34 2.04
N ARG A 137 -14.72 29.04 2.17
CA ARG A 137 -15.68 29.93 2.88
C ARG A 137 -15.46 29.95 4.38
N ASN A 138 -15.10 28.82 4.97
CA ASN A 138 -14.77 28.73 6.39
C ASN A 138 -13.43 29.43 6.72
N ILE A 139 -12.48 29.38 5.79
CA ILE A 139 -11.23 30.14 5.90
C ILE A 139 -11.49 31.65 5.78
N ASN A 140 -12.38 32.07 4.88
CA ASN A 140 -12.81 33.48 4.75
C ASN A 140 -13.44 34.02 6.06
N MET A 141 -14.34 33.25 6.68
CA MET A 141 -14.99 33.61 7.94
C MET A 141 -14.01 33.71 9.12
N ARG A 142 -12.92 32.93 9.13
CA ARG A 142 -11.98 32.86 10.25
C ARG A 142 -10.81 33.84 10.15
N MET A 143 -10.44 34.23 8.93
CA MET A 143 -9.24 35.03 8.67
C MET A 143 -9.53 36.48 8.24
N GLY A 144 -10.81 36.88 8.10
CA GLY A 144 -11.17 38.28 7.87
C GLY A 144 -10.65 38.87 6.55
N TRP A 145 -10.42 38.04 5.53
CA TRP A 145 -10.05 38.50 4.19
C TRP A 145 -11.32 39.01 3.51
N GLY A 146 -11.65 40.29 3.69
CA GLY A 146 -12.85 40.91 3.14
C GLY A 146 -12.90 40.87 1.61
N TRP A 147 -13.54 39.85 1.06
CA TRP A 147 -13.84 39.74 -0.38
C TRP A 147 -15.34 39.82 -0.72
N ASP A 148 -16.20 39.99 0.29
CA ASP A 148 -17.62 40.29 0.11
C ASP A 148 -17.93 41.68 0.69
N SER A 149 -17.85 42.70 -0.17
CA SER A 149 -18.38 44.03 0.09
C SER A 149 -19.87 44.05 -0.27
N ASP A 150 -20.73 43.49 0.59
CA ASP A 150 -22.16 43.79 0.57
C ASP A 150 -22.61 44.00 2.03
N TYR A 151 -22.23 45.15 2.57
CA TYR A 151 -22.74 45.67 3.83
C TYR A 151 -24.07 46.37 3.53
N GLU A 152 -25.18 45.77 3.91
CA GLU A 152 -26.49 46.44 3.99
C GLU A 152 -26.38 47.63 4.95
N PRO A 153 -26.67 48.88 4.52
CA PRO A 153 -26.52 50.04 5.38
C PRO A 153 -27.72 50.15 6.33
N ARG A 154 -27.49 49.86 7.62
CA ARG A 154 -28.38 50.34 8.68
C ARG A 154 -28.24 51.86 8.80
N PHE A 155 -29.33 52.56 8.57
CA PHE A 155 -29.49 53.99 8.82
C PHE A 155 -29.18 54.33 10.29
N ASN A 156 -28.30 55.32 10.50
CA ASN A 156 -28.36 56.26 11.62
C ASN A 156 -27.60 57.57 11.24
N PRO A 157 -27.97 58.71 11.84
CA PRO A 157 -27.92 60.02 11.18
C PRO A 157 -26.62 60.82 11.38
N GLU A 158 -26.33 61.60 10.34
CA GLU A 158 -25.55 62.83 10.17
C GLU A 158 -24.13 63.02 10.78
N PRO A 159 -23.27 63.81 10.08
CA PRO A 159 -21.83 63.65 10.14
C PRO A 159 -21.12 64.78 10.91
N GLU A 160 -20.10 64.42 11.69
CA GLU A 160 -19.06 65.38 12.08
C GLU A 160 -17.86 65.29 11.12
N SER A 161 -17.51 66.47 10.61
CA SER A 161 -16.50 66.80 9.61
C SER A 161 -15.15 66.13 9.78
N LYS A 162 -14.64 65.46 8.73
CA LYS A 162 -13.19 65.24 8.52
C LYS A 162 -12.83 65.21 7.03
N LYS A 163 -12.24 66.34 6.63
CA LYS A 163 -11.23 66.61 5.58
C LYS A 163 -11.13 65.64 4.40
N GLU A 164 -11.40 66.18 3.21
CA GLU A 164 -11.10 65.63 1.89
C GLU A 164 -9.61 65.26 1.76
N THR A 165 -9.34 63.96 1.58
CA THR A 165 -8.11 63.46 0.96
C THR A 165 -8.41 63.04 -0.46
N LYS A 166 -7.65 63.59 -1.41
CA LYS A 166 -7.72 63.31 -2.86
C LYS A 166 -7.66 61.80 -3.14
N PRO A 167 -8.37 61.29 -4.17
CA PRO A 167 -8.32 59.88 -4.51
C PRO A 167 -6.92 59.52 -5.01
N VAL A 168 -6.26 58.60 -4.31
CA VAL A 168 -5.06 57.93 -4.82
C VAL A 168 -5.54 57.01 -5.93
N VAL A 169 -5.19 57.34 -7.17
CA VAL A 169 -5.29 56.41 -8.28
C VAL A 169 -4.27 55.30 -7.99
N GLU A 170 -4.72 54.17 -7.44
CA GLU A 170 -3.93 52.94 -7.46
C GLU A 170 -3.75 52.56 -8.93
N GLU A 171 -2.57 52.85 -9.48
CA GLU A 171 -2.12 52.20 -10.71
C GLU A 171 -2.19 50.69 -10.46
N VAL A 172 -3.18 50.04 -11.06
CA VAL A 172 -3.23 48.59 -11.17
C VAL A 172 -1.98 48.18 -11.94
N ARG A 173 -0.91 47.88 -11.20
CA ARG A 173 0.33 47.33 -11.77
C ARG A 173 -0.06 46.04 -12.44
N VAL A 174 -0.16 46.06 -13.76
CA VAL A 174 -0.29 44.86 -14.57
C VAL A 174 0.96 44.02 -14.28
N GLY A 175 0.79 43.00 -13.42
CA GLY A 175 1.89 42.13 -13.04
C GLY A 175 2.50 41.52 -14.28
N VAL A 176 3.83 41.58 -14.41
CA VAL A 176 4.54 40.91 -15.51
C VAL A 176 4.29 39.40 -15.38
N ALA A 177 3.88 38.75 -16.47
CA ALA A 177 3.66 37.31 -16.49
C ALA A 177 4.89 36.55 -15.95
N GLY A 178 4.67 35.57 -15.08
CA GLY A 178 5.75 34.79 -14.45
C GLY A 178 6.37 35.44 -13.20
N LYS A 179 5.86 36.58 -12.72
CA LYS A 179 6.30 37.25 -11.48
C LYS A 179 5.23 37.25 -10.40
N SER A 180 4.28 36.32 -10.44
CA SER A 180 3.33 36.21 -9.34
C SER A 180 4.08 35.80 -8.06
N PRO A 181 3.64 36.24 -6.86
CA PRO A 181 4.32 35.89 -5.62
C PRO A 181 4.53 34.39 -5.40
N ILE A 182 3.61 33.55 -5.90
CA ILE A 182 3.71 32.09 -5.81
C ILE A 182 4.80 31.51 -6.74
N GLU A 183 5.00 32.08 -7.92
CA GLU A 183 6.04 31.65 -8.87
C GLU A 183 7.44 32.11 -8.47
N MET A 184 7.52 33.12 -7.61
CA MET A 184 8.77 33.63 -7.05
C MET A 184 9.24 32.84 -5.82
N LEU A 185 8.47 31.86 -5.35
CA LEU A 185 8.88 30.98 -4.28
C LEU A 185 10.09 30.14 -4.72
N PRO A 186 11.01 29.80 -3.79
CA PRO A 186 12.02 28.78 -4.03
C PRO A 186 11.40 27.49 -4.55
N ALA A 187 12.08 26.81 -5.47
CA ALA A 187 11.56 25.61 -6.13
C ALA A 187 11.21 24.49 -5.14
N GLU A 188 11.88 24.44 -3.98
CA GLU A 188 11.64 23.49 -2.90
C GLU A 188 10.29 23.75 -2.21
N LEU A 189 9.99 25.02 -1.92
CA LEU A 189 8.70 25.39 -1.32
C LEU A 189 7.57 25.23 -2.32
N LEU A 190 7.82 25.63 -3.58
CA LEU A 190 6.84 25.46 -4.64
C LEU A 190 6.54 23.98 -4.90
N GLY A 191 7.57 23.14 -4.97
CA GLY A 191 7.44 21.69 -5.07
C GLY A 191 6.69 21.08 -3.89
N ALA A 192 7.01 21.49 -2.66
CA ALA A 192 6.31 21.00 -1.46
C ALA A 192 4.81 21.35 -1.44
N ILE A 193 4.43 22.51 -1.99
CA ILE A 193 3.02 22.90 -2.17
C ILE A 193 2.36 22.03 -3.22
N ILE A 194 2.98 21.87 -4.39
CA ILE A 194 2.45 21.06 -5.50
C ILE A 194 2.32 19.60 -5.09
N ASP A 195 3.27 19.08 -4.31
CA ASP A 195 3.27 17.70 -3.81
C ASP A 195 2.05 17.38 -2.94
N GLN A 196 1.39 18.37 -2.32
CA GLN A 196 0.12 18.15 -1.59
C GLN A 196 -1.05 17.81 -2.51
N LEU A 197 -0.95 18.14 -3.80
CA LEU A 197 -1.97 17.86 -4.81
C LEU A 197 -1.75 16.49 -5.48
N VAL A 198 -0.60 15.85 -5.25
CA VAL A 198 -0.29 14.54 -5.82
C VAL A 198 -1.12 13.49 -5.11
N MET A 199 -1.96 12.79 -5.88
CA MET A 199 -2.76 11.68 -5.36
C MET A 199 -2.06 10.35 -5.66
N ASP A 200 -1.70 9.59 -4.63
CA ASP A 200 -1.15 8.24 -4.77
C ASP A 200 -2.24 7.25 -5.24
N ILE A 201 -3.47 7.36 -4.70
CA ILE A 201 -4.61 6.53 -5.07
C ILE A 201 -5.84 7.44 -5.25
N PRO A 202 -6.59 7.35 -6.36
CA PRO A 202 -7.82 8.13 -6.52
C PRO A 202 -8.92 7.62 -5.57
N PRO A 203 -9.64 8.50 -4.84
CA PRO A 203 -10.73 8.13 -3.95
C PRO A 203 -11.80 7.38 -4.73
N GLY A 204 -12.09 6.15 -4.31
CA GLY A 204 -13.13 5.31 -4.91
C GLY A 204 -12.82 4.78 -6.31
N GLY A 205 -11.58 4.92 -6.81
CA GLY A 205 -11.13 4.33 -8.08
C GLY A 205 -11.74 4.93 -9.37
N ILE A 206 -12.68 5.88 -9.26
CA ILE A 206 -13.45 6.45 -10.38
C ILE A 206 -13.05 7.91 -10.66
N THR A 207 -12.39 8.58 -9.71
CA THR A 207 -11.99 9.98 -9.88
C THR A 207 -10.74 10.10 -10.77
N PRO A 208 -10.73 11.01 -11.75
CA PRO A 208 -9.56 11.25 -12.58
C PRO A 208 -8.38 11.68 -11.70
N ARG A 209 -7.25 10.98 -11.84
CA ARG A 209 -6.03 11.24 -11.08
C ARG A 209 -5.35 12.50 -11.59
N ASN A 210 -4.76 13.29 -10.68
CA ASN A 210 -3.89 14.43 -11.00
C ASN A 210 -4.57 15.56 -11.80
N VAL A 211 -5.90 15.75 -11.72
CA VAL A 211 -6.59 16.84 -12.43
C VAL A 211 -6.01 18.21 -12.06
N ASP A 212 -5.77 18.45 -10.78
CA ASP A 212 -5.21 19.71 -10.30
C ASP A 212 -3.79 19.95 -10.86
N LEU A 213 -2.96 18.90 -10.91
CA LEU A 213 -1.63 18.97 -11.53
C LEU A 213 -1.72 19.26 -13.03
N MET A 214 -2.70 18.70 -13.74
CA MET A 214 -2.92 19.03 -15.16
C MET A 214 -3.29 20.49 -15.34
N SER A 215 -4.12 21.06 -14.45
CA SER A 215 -4.40 22.49 -14.46
C SER A 215 -3.14 23.32 -14.20
N LEU A 216 -2.29 22.92 -13.25
CA LEU A 216 -1.03 23.64 -12.95
C LEU A 216 -0.06 23.68 -14.13
N LEU A 217 0.04 22.60 -14.90
CA LEU A 217 0.90 22.55 -16.10
C LEU A 217 0.55 23.60 -17.16
N LEU A 218 -0.68 24.11 -17.15
CA LEU A 218 -1.20 25.09 -18.10
C LEU A 218 -1.15 26.54 -17.59
N THR A 219 -0.71 26.76 -16.34
CA THR A 219 -0.74 28.09 -15.71
C THR A 219 0.43 28.98 -16.15
N SER A 220 1.66 28.48 -16.06
CA SER A 220 2.87 29.21 -16.46
C SER A 220 4.07 28.29 -16.65
N ARG A 221 5.18 28.81 -17.19
CA ARG A 221 6.41 28.03 -17.39
C ARG A 221 7.06 27.59 -16.07
N ALA A 222 7.00 28.43 -15.04
CA ALA A 222 7.54 28.12 -13.72
C ALA A 222 6.73 26.99 -13.07
N MET A 223 5.40 27.14 -13.06
CA MET A 223 4.49 26.10 -12.55
C MET A 223 4.59 24.81 -13.36
N HIS A 224 4.73 24.90 -14.68
CA HIS A 224 4.92 23.75 -15.55
C HIS A 224 6.16 22.94 -15.15
N SER A 225 7.30 23.61 -15.01
CA SER A 225 8.57 22.98 -14.65
C SER A 225 8.52 22.35 -13.26
N ALA A 226 7.96 23.07 -12.28
CA ALA A 226 7.81 22.55 -10.91
C ALA A 226 6.84 21.36 -10.85
N THR A 227 5.73 21.41 -11.61
CA THR A 227 4.74 20.34 -11.65
C THR A 227 5.26 19.08 -12.34
N LEU A 228 6.07 19.23 -13.40
CA LEU A 228 6.74 18.08 -14.03
C LEU A 228 7.66 17.35 -13.04
N ALA A 229 8.37 18.08 -12.18
CA ALA A 229 9.20 17.46 -11.14
C ALA A 229 8.34 16.59 -10.23
N SER A 230 7.22 17.09 -9.71
CA SER A 230 6.30 16.32 -8.85
C SER A 230 5.68 15.12 -9.58
N LEU A 231 5.28 15.27 -10.85
CA LEU A 231 4.67 14.19 -11.64
C LEU A 231 5.63 13.02 -11.93
N TYR A 232 6.89 13.31 -12.21
CA TYR A 232 7.88 12.28 -12.58
C TYR A 232 8.65 11.71 -11.40
N THR A 233 8.63 12.37 -10.24
CA THR A 233 9.40 11.92 -9.06
C THR A 233 8.93 10.55 -8.56
N LYS A 234 7.62 10.30 -8.49
CA LYS A 234 7.03 9.06 -7.95
C LYS A 234 6.08 8.41 -8.97
N ILE A 235 6.59 7.44 -9.72
CA ILE A 235 5.83 6.77 -10.77
C ILE A 235 5.15 5.52 -10.22
N THR A 236 3.82 5.48 -10.28
CA THR A 236 3.02 4.28 -9.99
C THR A 236 2.54 3.65 -11.30
N ILE A 237 2.76 2.35 -11.47
CA ILE A 237 2.39 1.59 -12.65
C ILE A 237 1.27 0.59 -12.32
N PRO A 238 -0.01 0.93 -12.57
CA PRO A 238 -1.12 0.02 -12.30
C PRO A 238 -1.30 -1.05 -13.39
N HIS A 239 -0.84 -0.79 -14.62
CA HIS A 239 -1.02 -1.70 -15.75
C HIS A 239 0.14 -1.59 -16.76
N SER A 240 0.37 -2.66 -17.53
CA SER A 240 1.46 -2.73 -18.51
C SER A 240 1.34 -1.69 -19.63
N ARG A 241 0.12 -1.29 -20.01
CA ARG A 241 -0.10 -0.18 -20.97
C ARG A 241 0.39 1.17 -20.43
N VAL A 242 0.25 1.42 -19.13
CA VAL A 242 0.75 2.64 -18.48
C VAL A 242 2.27 2.61 -18.46
N PHE A 243 2.87 1.45 -18.13
CA PHE A 243 4.31 1.25 -18.21
C PHE A 243 4.86 1.56 -19.59
N ARG A 244 4.28 1.00 -20.66
CA ARG A 244 4.74 1.29 -22.03
C ARG A 244 4.65 2.77 -22.38
N LYS A 245 3.57 3.44 -21.98
CA LYS A 245 3.39 4.89 -22.24
C LYS A 245 4.46 5.70 -21.54
N PHE A 246 4.70 5.40 -20.26
CA PHE A 246 5.77 6.00 -19.48
C PHE A 246 7.13 5.78 -20.13
N LEU A 247 7.45 4.52 -20.48
CA LEU A 247 8.71 4.15 -21.13
C LEU A 247 8.91 4.90 -22.47
N SER A 248 7.88 4.93 -23.32
CA SER A 248 7.91 5.66 -24.59
C SER A 248 8.22 7.14 -24.38
N HIS A 249 7.65 7.74 -23.33
CA HIS A 249 7.81 9.16 -23.07
C HIS A 249 9.19 9.50 -22.52
N ILE A 250 9.73 8.71 -21.58
CA ILE A 250 11.11 8.91 -21.11
C ILE A 250 12.16 8.53 -22.16
N ARG A 251 11.82 7.69 -23.14
CA ARG A 251 12.67 7.41 -24.30
C ARG A 251 12.76 8.64 -25.21
N GLU A 252 11.64 9.31 -25.46
CA GLU A 252 11.58 10.53 -26.26
C GLU A 252 12.21 11.73 -25.51
N TYR A 253 11.99 11.81 -24.19
CA TYR A 253 12.50 12.88 -23.33
C TYR A 253 13.31 12.32 -22.14
N PRO A 254 14.58 11.92 -22.35
CA PRO A 254 15.41 11.29 -21.31
C PRO A 254 15.62 12.14 -20.06
N ALA A 255 15.54 13.47 -20.16
CA ALA A 255 15.61 14.38 -19.02
C ALA A 255 14.54 14.05 -17.96
N LEU A 256 13.33 13.63 -18.37
CA LEU A 256 12.25 13.25 -17.46
C LEU A 256 12.61 11.99 -16.66
N GLY A 257 13.30 11.03 -17.29
CA GLY A 257 13.79 9.82 -16.62
C GLY A 257 14.77 10.12 -15.48
N THR A 258 15.54 11.20 -15.58
CA THR A 258 16.48 11.62 -14.53
C THR A 258 15.80 12.17 -13.27
N ILE A 259 14.52 12.56 -13.37
CA ILE A 259 13.72 13.07 -12.24
C ILE A 259 13.23 11.91 -11.36
N VAL A 260 13.01 10.74 -11.96
CA VAL A 260 12.37 9.58 -11.33
C VAL A 260 13.16 9.11 -10.10
N ARG A 261 12.47 9.06 -8.96
CA ARG A 261 13.02 8.57 -7.67
C ARG A 261 12.35 7.29 -7.21
N ARG A 262 11.08 7.06 -7.57
CA ARG A 262 10.35 5.83 -7.26
C ARG A 262 9.71 5.26 -8.51
N LEU A 263 9.84 3.96 -8.68
CA LEU A 263 9.09 3.16 -9.64
C LEU A 263 8.32 2.08 -8.87
N ASP A 264 6.99 2.15 -8.91
CA ASP A 264 6.12 1.41 -8.01
C ASP A 264 5.08 0.56 -8.76
N PHE A 265 5.18 -0.76 -8.59
CA PHE A 265 4.26 -1.76 -9.13
C PHE A 265 3.35 -2.39 -8.06
N SER A 266 3.26 -1.83 -6.84
CA SER A 266 2.41 -2.37 -5.76
C SER A 266 0.92 -2.43 -6.10
N HIS A 267 0.49 -1.56 -7.02
CA HIS A 267 -0.87 -1.51 -7.58
C HIS A 267 -1.00 -2.21 -8.93
N PHE A 268 0.05 -2.86 -9.42
CA PHE A 268 0.02 -3.48 -10.72
C PHE A 268 -1.00 -4.62 -10.74
N ASN A 269 -1.96 -4.52 -11.64
CA ASN A 269 -2.92 -5.57 -11.89
C ASN A 269 -2.74 -6.07 -13.32
N PRO A 270 -2.27 -7.32 -13.51
CA PRO A 270 -2.11 -7.86 -14.83
C PRO A 270 -3.46 -8.12 -15.50
N THR A 271 -4.58 -8.27 -14.76
CA THR A 271 -5.91 -8.46 -15.34
C THR A 271 -6.48 -7.11 -15.79
N GLY A 272 -6.00 -6.61 -16.93
CA GLY A 272 -6.73 -5.58 -17.66
C GLY A 272 -8.10 -6.11 -18.11
N VAL A 273 -9.08 -5.22 -18.26
CA VAL A 273 -10.44 -5.59 -18.68
C VAL A 273 -10.41 -6.29 -20.04
N GLY A 274 -10.96 -7.50 -20.10
CA GLY A 274 -11.31 -8.19 -21.36
C GLY A 274 -10.19 -8.90 -22.12
N LEU A 275 -8.96 -8.95 -21.61
CA LEU A 275 -7.85 -9.65 -22.28
C LEU A 275 -7.50 -10.98 -21.62
N THR A 276 -7.39 -12.04 -22.43
CA THR A 276 -6.93 -13.36 -21.96
C THR A 276 -5.47 -13.31 -21.50
N ALA A 277 -5.03 -14.27 -20.67
CA ALA A 277 -3.62 -14.38 -20.27
C ALA A 277 -2.66 -14.47 -21.47
N ARG A 278 -3.11 -15.14 -22.54
CA ARG A 278 -2.37 -15.28 -23.80
C ARG A 278 -2.20 -13.95 -24.53
N GLN A 279 -3.29 -13.21 -24.74
CA GLN A 279 -3.23 -11.87 -25.36
C GLN A 279 -2.36 -10.90 -24.56
N ARG A 280 -2.32 -11.03 -23.23
CA ARG A 280 -1.44 -10.22 -22.37
C ARG A 280 0.03 -10.55 -22.59
N ALA A 281 0.39 -11.83 -22.62
CA ALA A 281 1.75 -12.27 -22.95
C ALA A 281 2.18 -11.79 -24.35
N GLU A 282 1.25 -11.76 -25.31
CA GLU A 282 1.48 -11.29 -26.69
C GLU A 282 1.64 -9.76 -26.79
N THR A 283 1.11 -8.97 -25.84
CA THR A 283 1.24 -7.50 -25.89
C THR A 283 2.64 -6.96 -25.58
N LEU A 284 3.53 -7.77 -24.98
CA LEU A 284 4.95 -7.47 -24.70
C LEU A 284 5.25 -6.08 -24.10
N ASN A 285 4.27 -5.46 -23.43
CA ASN A 285 4.39 -4.09 -22.93
C ASN A 285 5.37 -4.01 -21.75
N LEU A 286 5.30 -4.99 -20.86
CA LEU A 286 6.19 -5.18 -19.73
C LEU A 286 6.80 -6.57 -19.90
N ILE A 287 8.11 -6.60 -20.14
CA ILE A 287 8.96 -7.78 -20.28
C ILE A 287 10.34 -7.43 -19.70
N PRO A 288 11.22 -8.40 -19.39
CA PRO A 288 12.54 -8.10 -18.83
C PRO A 288 13.35 -7.07 -19.64
N ALA A 289 13.29 -7.14 -20.97
CA ALA A 289 14.00 -6.20 -21.84
C ALA A 289 13.50 -4.76 -21.71
N THR A 290 12.19 -4.53 -21.67
CA THR A 290 11.61 -3.18 -21.56
C THR A 290 11.76 -2.64 -20.13
N LEU A 291 11.73 -3.51 -19.12
CA LEU A 291 12.02 -3.15 -17.74
C LEU A 291 13.49 -2.73 -17.56
N LEU A 292 14.43 -3.48 -18.14
CA LEU A 292 15.85 -3.14 -18.11
C LEU A 292 16.15 -1.81 -18.80
N GLU A 293 15.49 -1.54 -19.94
CA GLU A 293 15.58 -0.25 -20.63
C GLU A 293 15.07 0.89 -19.74
N CYS A 294 13.90 0.70 -19.12
CA CYS A 294 13.34 1.68 -18.19
C CYS A 294 14.29 2.01 -17.03
N LEU A 295 14.90 0.99 -16.42
CA LEU A 295 15.90 1.16 -15.35
C LEU A 295 17.16 1.86 -15.84
N SER A 296 17.51 1.73 -17.12
CA SER A 296 18.65 2.42 -17.72
C SER A 296 18.37 3.90 -17.99
N LEU A 297 17.11 4.23 -18.32
CA LEU A 297 16.64 5.61 -18.50
C LEU A 297 16.30 6.32 -17.17
N THR A 298 16.35 5.61 -16.04
CA THR A 298 16.06 6.15 -14.69
C THR A 298 17.28 6.00 -13.76
N PRO A 299 18.43 6.63 -14.08
CA PRO A 299 19.70 6.42 -13.35
C PRO A 299 19.65 6.90 -11.88
N ASN A 300 18.64 7.68 -11.55
CA ASN A 300 18.47 8.45 -10.33
C ASN A 300 17.46 7.83 -9.36
N LEU A 301 17.02 6.60 -9.68
CA LEU A 301 16.06 5.81 -8.94
C LEU A 301 16.57 5.51 -7.53
N ARG A 302 15.68 5.68 -6.55
CA ARG A 302 15.92 5.43 -5.12
C ARG A 302 15.07 4.30 -4.57
N GLU A 303 13.89 4.08 -5.14
CA GLU A 303 12.93 3.11 -4.64
C GLU A 303 12.37 2.30 -5.81
N PHE A 304 12.50 0.97 -5.72
CA PHE A 304 11.93 0.03 -6.69
C PHE A 304 11.04 -0.96 -5.96
N LEU A 305 9.74 -0.90 -6.25
CA LEU A 305 8.72 -1.70 -5.58
C LEU A 305 8.12 -2.68 -6.58
N SER A 306 8.47 -3.96 -6.45
CA SER A 306 7.91 -5.05 -7.25
C SER A 306 6.95 -5.92 -6.44
N GLN A 307 6.34 -6.89 -7.14
CA GLN A 307 5.36 -7.82 -6.57
C GLN A 307 5.24 -9.11 -7.39
N GLU A 308 4.51 -10.09 -6.87
CA GLU A 308 4.27 -11.40 -7.51
C GLU A 308 3.84 -11.35 -8.98
N HIS A 309 3.03 -10.37 -9.40
CA HIS A 309 2.55 -10.32 -10.78
C HIS A 309 3.58 -9.88 -11.83
N ILE A 310 4.74 -9.39 -11.41
CA ILE A 310 5.83 -8.97 -12.32
C ILE A 310 7.11 -9.78 -12.05
N ASP A 311 7.04 -10.85 -11.25
CA ASP A 311 8.23 -11.60 -10.88
C ASP A 311 8.87 -12.36 -12.06
N GLU A 312 8.06 -12.76 -13.05
CA GLU A 312 8.54 -13.32 -14.33
C GLU A 312 9.26 -12.29 -15.21
N ASP A 313 9.07 -10.99 -14.96
CA ASP A 313 9.74 -9.90 -15.68
C ASP A 313 11.11 -9.54 -15.06
N MET A 314 11.50 -10.19 -13.97
CA MET A 314 12.70 -9.92 -13.18
C MET A 314 13.81 -10.92 -13.52
N ASP A 315 14.38 -10.82 -14.72
CA ASP A 315 15.50 -11.67 -15.13
C ASP A 315 16.83 -11.28 -14.45
N SER A 316 17.87 -12.07 -14.69
CA SER A 316 19.19 -11.83 -14.09
C SER A 316 19.78 -10.47 -14.45
N LYS A 317 19.48 -9.91 -15.64
CA LYS A 317 19.98 -8.59 -16.05
C LYS A 317 19.26 -7.47 -15.32
N VAL A 318 17.95 -7.59 -15.14
CA VAL A 318 17.14 -6.64 -14.35
C VAL A 318 17.62 -6.65 -12.90
N ILE A 319 17.77 -7.82 -12.29
CA ILE A 319 18.23 -7.96 -10.91
C ILE A 319 19.66 -7.41 -10.75
N GLN A 320 20.56 -7.74 -11.67
CA GLN A 320 21.92 -7.19 -11.68
C GLN A 320 21.91 -5.67 -11.82
N LYS A 321 21.04 -5.11 -12.69
CA LYS A 321 20.90 -3.64 -12.83
C LYS A 321 20.44 -3.00 -11.52
N LEU A 322 19.48 -3.61 -10.82
CA LEU A 322 18.99 -3.10 -9.53
C LEU A 322 20.08 -3.14 -8.45
N LEU A 323 20.81 -4.25 -8.31
CA LEU A 323 21.80 -4.42 -7.26
C LEU A 323 23.12 -3.69 -7.53
N CYS A 324 23.56 -3.66 -8.79
CA CYS A 324 24.91 -3.21 -9.15
C CYS A 324 24.93 -1.94 -10.02
N GLY A 325 23.82 -1.63 -10.70
CA GLY A 325 23.79 -0.58 -11.72
C GLY A 325 22.97 0.67 -11.36
N LEU A 326 22.48 0.77 -10.12
CA LEU A 326 21.73 1.92 -9.58
C LEU A 326 22.32 2.36 -8.23
N PRO A 327 23.29 3.30 -8.23
CA PRO A 327 24.06 3.65 -7.02
C PRO A 327 23.24 4.40 -5.96
N ASN A 328 22.07 4.93 -6.32
CA ASN A 328 21.19 5.66 -5.41
C ASN A 328 20.03 4.80 -4.87
N LEU A 329 19.98 3.50 -5.19
CA LEU A 329 18.88 2.63 -4.81
C LEU A 329 18.90 2.33 -3.30
N GLN A 330 17.93 2.91 -2.59
CA GLN A 330 17.81 2.83 -1.13
C GLN A 330 16.73 1.86 -0.67
N ALA A 331 15.71 1.61 -1.50
CA ALA A 331 14.62 0.70 -1.17
C ALA A 331 14.37 -0.29 -2.30
N LEU A 332 14.32 -1.57 -1.94
CA LEU A 332 14.08 -2.67 -2.86
C LEU A 332 13.07 -3.63 -2.25
N ASP A 333 12.00 -3.91 -2.99
CA ASP A 333 10.91 -4.77 -2.53
C ASP A 333 10.51 -5.78 -3.60
N PHE A 334 10.54 -7.05 -3.22
CA PHE A 334 10.18 -8.22 -4.01
C PHE A 334 8.96 -8.95 -3.43
N CYS A 335 7.99 -8.21 -2.89
CA CYS A 335 6.80 -8.75 -2.22
C CYS A 335 6.15 -9.92 -2.98
N ALA A 336 6.19 -11.10 -2.38
CA ALA A 336 5.62 -12.35 -2.88
C ALA A 336 6.16 -12.83 -4.23
N CYS A 337 7.31 -12.31 -4.69
CA CYS A 337 8.02 -12.85 -5.85
C CYS A 337 8.49 -14.27 -5.53
N SER A 338 7.88 -15.26 -6.18
CA SER A 338 8.05 -16.68 -5.83
C SER A 338 8.07 -17.60 -7.06
N SER A 339 7.99 -17.05 -8.27
CA SER A 339 8.16 -17.81 -9.50
C SER A 339 9.54 -18.48 -9.59
N ALA A 340 9.58 -19.59 -10.34
CA ALA A 340 10.82 -20.33 -10.58
C ALA A 340 11.84 -19.49 -11.37
N SER A 341 11.37 -18.73 -12.36
CA SER A 341 12.20 -17.83 -13.16
C SER A 341 12.87 -16.76 -12.30
N PHE A 342 12.12 -16.10 -11.39
CA PHE A 342 12.68 -15.14 -10.45
C PHE A 342 13.73 -15.77 -9.53
N ARG A 343 13.42 -16.92 -8.93
CA ARG A 343 14.35 -17.66 -8.05
C ARG A 343 15.65 -18.00 -8.77
N ASP A 344 15.55 -18.54 -9.98
CA ASP A 344 16.73 -18.95 -10.75
C ASP A 344 17.53 -17.73 -11.19
N ALA A 345 16.84 -16.64 -11.57
CA ALA A 345 17.46 -15.38 -11.95
C ALA A 345 18.25 -14.73 -10.81
N ILE A 346 17.66 -14.60 -9.60
CA ILE A 346 18.33 -14.00 -8.45
C ILE A 346 19.49 -14.86 -7.97
N THR A 347 19.31 -16.19 -7.91
CA THR A 347 20.36 -17.12 -7.49
C THR A 347 21.55 -17.04 -8.45
N SER A 348 21.30 -17.04 -9.76
CA SER A 348 22.32 -16.85 -10.79
C SER A 348 23.09 -15.54 -10.60
N VAL A 349 22.42 -14.43 -10.27
CA VAL A 349 23.11 -13.15 -9.99
C VAL A 349 23.98 -13.25 -8.74
N MET A 350 23.51 -13.90 -7.68
CA MET A 350 24.30 -14.07 -6.45
C MET A 350 25.56 -14.93 -6.69
N ASP A 351 25.48 -15.92 -7.57
CA ASP A 351 26.58 -16.85 -7.87
C ASP A 351 27.58 -16.28 -8.89
N THR A 352 27.11 -15.51 -9.87
CA THR A 352 27.92 -15.08 -11.03
C THR A 352 28.37 -13.63 -10.98
N CYS A 353 27.62 -12.76 -10.29
CA CYS A 353 27.92 -11.33 -10.25
C CYS A 353 28.83 -11.01 -9.07
N SER A 354 29.91 -10.26 -9.32
CA SER A 354 30.69 -9.64 -8.25
C SER A 354 29.88 -8.50 -7.63
N LEU A 355 29.07 -8.82 -6.62
CA LEU A 355 28.31 -7.82 -5.88
C LEU A 355 29.27 -6.82 -5.20
N PRO A 356 28.93 -5.52 -5.16
CA PRO A 356 29.67 -4.54 -4.38
C PRO A 356 29.87 -4.99 -2.93
N GLU A 357 30.97 -4.59 -2.31
CA GLU A 357 31.22 -4.86 -0.89
C GLU A 357 30.11 -4.28 0.00
N PHE A 358 29.62 -3.09 -0.36
CA PHE A 358 28.52 -2.42 0.32
C PHE A 358 27.47 -1.96 -0.67
N LEU A 359 26.21 -2.20 -0.34
CA LEU A 359 25.06 -1.70 -1.09
C LEU A 359 24.44 -0.50 -0.36
N PRO A 360 23.95 0.51 -1.10
CA PRO A 360 23.30 1.70 -0.52
C PRO A 360 21.88 1.43 0.02
N ILE A 361 21.44 0.17 0.00
CA ILE A 361 20.09 -0.25 0.37
C ILE A 361 19.90 -0.08 1.88
N THR A 362 18.86 0.68 2.23
CA THR A 362 18.42 0.92 3.61
C THR A 362 17.14 0.17 3.96
N ARG A 363 16.36 -0.25 2.95
CA ARG A 363 15.06 -0.91 3.10
C ARG A 363 14.98 -2.07 2.13
N LEU A 364 14.86 -3.27 2.67
CA LEU A 364 14.85 -4.50 1.90
C LEU A 364 13.66 -5.37 2.30
N ASN A 365 12.90 -5.83 1.30
CA ASN A 365 11.70 -6.63 1.53
C ASN A 365 11.64 -7.82 0.57
N PHE A 366 11.51 -9.01 1.16
CA PHE A 366 11.33 -10.32 0.54
C PHE A 366 10.12 -11.06 1.15
N HIS A 367 9.12 -10.32 1.63
CA HIS A 367 7.94 -10.87 2.26
C HIS A 367 7.27 -11.92 1.36
N GLU A 368 7.03 -13.12 1.87
CA GLU A 368 6.42 -14.26 1.14
C GLU A 368 7.24 -14.74 -0.09
N CYS A 369 8.54 -14.45 -0.16
CA CYS A 369 9.47 -15.06 -1.13
C CYS A 369 9.87 -16.50 -0.71
N THR A 370 8.88 -17.38 -0.62
CA THR A 370 8.98 -18.74 -0.04
C THR A 370 9.92 -19.71 -0.77
N ASN A 371 10.18 -19.44 -2.06
CA ASN A 371 10.97 -20.31 -2.94
C ASN A 371 12.45 -19.92 -3.03
N LEU A 372 12.88 -18.82 -2.40
CA LEU A 372 14.28 -18.41 -2.42
C LEU A 372 15.15 -19.29 -1.51
N PRO A 373 16.32 -19.76 -1.99
CA PRO A 373 17.28 -20.48 -1.16
C PRO A 373 17.97 -19.54 -0.15
N SER A 374 18.46 -20.10 0.96
CA SER A 374 19.15 -19.32 2.01
C SER A 374 20.41 -18.62 1.49
N SER A 375 21.09 -19.22 0.52
CA SER A 375 22.31 -18.68 -0.12
C SER A 375 22.13 -17.29 -0.70
N VAL A 376 20.93 -16.93 -1.17
CA VAL A 376 20.62 -15.58 -1.64
C VAL A 376 20.76 -14.57 -0.50
N PHE A 377 20.26 -14.89 0.68
CA PHE A 377 20.36 -14.01 1.84
C PHE A 377 21.78 -14.04 2.45
N GLU A 378 22.46 -15.18 2.41
CA GLU A 378 23.88 -15.30 2.82
C GLU A 378 24.79 -14.36 2.02
N ALA A 379 24.55 -14.24 0.70
CA ALA A 379 25.31 -13.35 -0.17
C ALA A 379 24.94 -11.86 0.05
N LEU A 380 23.65 -11.58 0.21
CA LEU A 380 23.11 -10.21 0.19
C LEU A 380 23.20 -9.48 1.54
N ILE A 381 22.76 -10.12 2.64
CA ILE A 381 22.59 -9.47 3.96
C ILE A 381 23.88 -8.85 4.52
N PRO A 382 25.07 -9.50 4.44
CA PRO A 382 26.31 -8.93 4.95
C PRO A 382 26.73 -7.60 4.28
N ARG A 383 26.16 -7.28 3.11
CA ARG A 383 26.50 -6.09 2.30
C ARG A 383 25.64 -4.87 2.62
N LEU A 384 24.82 -4.94 3.68
CA LEU A 384 23.79 -3.94 4.00
C LEU A 384 24.10 -3.17 5.29
N PRO A 385 25.18 -2.36 5.35
CA PRO A 385 25.55 -1.65 6.58
C PRO A 385 24.55 -0.54 6.95
N TYR A 386 23.73 -0.07 6.02
CA TYR A 386 22.77 1.02 6.21
C TYR A 386 21.33 0.54 6.45
N LEU A 387 21.15 -0.76 6.75
CA LEU A 387 19.83 -1.37 6.85
C LEU A 387 19.04 -0.79 8.04
N THR A 388 17.82 -0.38 7.75
CA THR A 388 16.85 0.18 8.71
C THR A 388 15.54 -0.60 8.75
N HIS A 389 15.15 -1.19 7.61
CA HIS A 389 13.94 -1.99 7.44
C HIS A 389 14.31 -3.31 6.77
N LEU A 390 13.99 -4.42 7.42
CA LEU A 390 14.20 -5.76 6.89
C LEU A 390 12.92 -6.59 7.05
N ASP A 391 12.32 -6.94 5.93
CA ASP A 391 11.20 -7.88 5.89
C ASP A 391 11.61 -9.14 5.13
N VAL A 392 11.70 -10.25 5.84
CA VAL A 392 12.01 -11.57 5.31
C VAL A 392 10.98 -12.58 5.78
N ALA A 393 9.76 -12.11 6.06
CA ALA A 393 8.69 -12.97 6.53
C ALA A 393 8.40 -14.10 5.54
N HIS A 394 8.21 -15.31 6.08
CA HIS A 394 7.93 -16.52 5.31
C HIS A 394 9.00 -16.82 4.24
N THR A 395 10.28 -16.62 4.59
CA THR A 395 11.43 -16.99 3.77
C THR A 395 12.26 -18.09 4.46
N ARG A 396 13.32 -18.54 3.79
CA ARG A 396 14.26 -19.56 4.30
C ARG A 396 15.51 -18.95 4.93
N ILE A 397 15.38 -17.79 5.56
CA ILE A 397 16.47 -17.19 6.34
C ILE A 397 16.82 -18.08 7.54
N THR A 398 18.12 -18.24 7.81
CA THR A 398 18.66 -19.09 8.89
C THR A 398 19.25 -18.24 10.02
N ASP A 399 19.50 -18.88 11.16
CA ASP A 399 20.08 -18.22 12.33
C ASP A 399 21.42 -17.53 11.99
N ASP A 400 22.30 -18.19 11.23
CA ASP A 400 23.62 -17.64 10.90
C ASP A 400 23.54 -16.39 10.01
N ILE A 401 22.54 -16.33 9.13
CA ILE A 401 22.26 -15.16 8.29
C ILE A 401 21.73 -14.00 9.14
N LEU A 402 20.91 -14.29 10.16
CA LEU A 402 20.44 -13.27 11.08
C LEU A 402 21.61 -12.60 11.83
N PHE A 403 22.60 -13.40 12.25
CA PHE A 403 23.83 -12.89 12.87
C PHE A 403 24.84 -12.28 11.88
N SER A 404 24.64 -12.44 10.56
CA SER A 404 25.49 -11.83 9.53
C SER A 404 25.09 -10.40 9.18
N ILE A 405 23.96 -9.91 9.71
CA ILE A 405 23.55 -8.50 9.62
C ILE A 405 24.69 -7.63 10.17
N PRO A 406 25.19 -6.64 9.41
CA PRO A 406 26.30 -5.81 9.88
C PRO A 406 26.00 -5.13 11.22
N GLN A 407 26.95 -5.15 12.15
CA GLN A 407 26.79 -4.54 13.47
C GLN A 407 26.53 -3.02 13.44
N VAL A 408 26.96 -2.36 12.35
CA VAL A 408 26.75 -0.92 12.12
C VAL A 408 25.33 -0.58 11.65
N ALA A 409 24.55 -1.58 11.22
CA ALA A 409 23.16 -1.37 10.82
C ALA A 409 22.32 -0.88 11.99
N LYS A 410 21.22 -0.17 11.71
CA LYS A 410 20.33 0.41 12.71
C LYS A 410 18.89 0.08 12.35
N LEU A 411 18.51 -1.16 12.64
CA LEU A 411 17.16 -1.65 12.36
C LEU A 411 16.15 -0.91 13.23
N THR A 412 15.10 -0.47 12.56
CA THR A 412 13.89 0.11 13.15
C THR A 412 12.70 -0.81 12.90
N HIS A 413 12.69 -1.53 11.79
CA HIS A 413 11.62 -2.47 11.45
C HIS A 413 12.23 -3.82 11.08
N LEU A 414 11.85 -4.86 11.83
CA LEU A 414 12.28 -6.23 11.60
C LEU A 414 11.07 -7.16 11.55
N ASN A 415 10.94 -7.90 10.46
CA ASN A 415 9.91 -8.91 10.29
C ASN A 415 10.56 -10.24 9.88
N ILE A 416 10.54 -11.18 10.82
CA ILE A 416 11.03 -12.56 10.65
C ILE A 416 9.90 -13.56 10.93
N SER A 417 8.64 -13.12 10.77
CA SER A 417 7.48 -13.97 10.98
C SER A 417 7.47 -15.17 10.02
N LYS A 418 6.97 -16.32 10.49
CA LYS A 418 6.83 -17.57 9.73
C LYS A 418 8.14 -18.09 9.09
N CYS A 419 9.30 -17.72 9.63
CA CYS A 419 10.59 -18.24 9.16
C CYS A 419 10.89 -19.57 9.87
N SER A 420 10.59 -20.69 9.22
CA SER A 420 10.71 -22.05 9.81
C SER A 420 12.14 -22.55 10.00
N HIS A 421 13.14 -21.79 9.54
CA HIS A 421 14.57 -22.11 9.65
C HIS A 421 15.28 -21.33 10.77
N LEU A 422 14.52 -20.56 11.56
CA LEU A 422 15.01 -19.83 12.72
C LEU A 422 14.67 -20.59 14.00
N SER A 423 15.62 -20.64 14.93
CA SER A 423 15.39 -21.20 16.25
C SER A 423 15.12 -20.10 17.28
N GLY A 424 14.14 -20.32 18.16
CA GLY A 424 13.75 -19.34 19.18
C GLY A 424 14.92 -18.89 20.06
N GLU A 425 15.81 -19.81 20.45
CA GLU A 425 16.98 -19.48 21.29
C GLU A 425 17.93 -18.51 20.58
N ARG A 426 18.21 -18.76 19.30
CA ARG A 426 19.10 -17.92 18.49
C ARG A 426 18.47 -16.57 18.20
N VAL A 427 17.16 -16.51 17.97
CA VAL A 427 16.41 -15.25 17.83
C VAL A 427 16.46 -14.43 19.12
N VAL A 428 16.22 -15.04 20.28
CA VAL A 428 16.33 -14.34 21.59
C VAL A 428 17.75 -13.86 21.83
N LYS A 429 18.77 -14.68 21.51
CA LYS A 429 20.17 -14.27 21.59
C LYS A 429 20.48 -13.10 20.66
N PHE A 430 20.00 -13.12 19.42
CA PHE A 430 20.19 -12.04 18.46
C PHE A 430 19.56 -10.74 18.99
N LEU A 431 18.30 -10.77 19.42
CA LEU A 431 17.60 -9.59 19.91
C LEU A 431 18.22 -9.01 21.19
N SER A 432 18.73 -9.88 22.07
CA SER A 432 19.39 -9.45 23.32
C SER A 432 20.81 -8.93 23.11
N THR A 433 21.59 -9.45 22.16
CA THR A 433 23.03 -9.14 22.04
C THR A 433 23.39 -8.26 20.86
N HIS A 434 22.66 -8.31 19.75
CA HIS A 434 23.09 -7.66 18.52
C HIS A 434 22.86 -6.14 18.57
N PRO A 435 23.86 -5.30 18.22
CA PRO A 435 23.72 -3.84 18.30
C PRO A 435 22.70 -3.29 17.30
N ALA A 436 22.52 -3.95 16.15
CA ALA A 436 21.64 -3.45 15.10
C ALA A 436 20.15 -3.39 15.47
N VAL A 437 19.71 -4.08 16.52
CA VAL A 437 18.30 -4.18 16.91
C VAL A 437 17.92 -3.34 18.14
N LYS A 438 18.84 -2.49 18.63
CA LYS A 438 18.60 -1.71 19.85
C LYS A 438 17.61 -0.55 19.68
N SER A 439 17.29 -0.18 18.44
CA SER A 439 16.39 0.92 18.09
C SER A 439 15.11 0.45 17.39
N LEU A 440 14.67 -0.79 17.65
CA LEU A 440 13.49 -1.34 16.99
C LEU A 440 12.21 -0.58 17.38
N VAL A 441 11.40 -0.27 16.38
CA VAL A 441 10.08 0.36 16.45
C VAL A 441 8.99 -0.64 16.08
N TYR A 442 9.27 -1.53 15.13
CA TYR A 442 8.38 -2.62 14.71
C TYR A 442 9.12 -3.94 14.77
N LEU A 443 8.55 -4.91 15.49
CA LEU A 443 9.07 -6.27 15.60
C LEU A 443 7.95 -7.29 15.41
N ASN A 444 8.06 -8.11 14.38
CA ASN A 444 7.13 -9.20 14.13
C ASN A 444 7.86 -10.56 14.14
N LEU A 445 7.55 -11.34 15.16
CA LEU A 445 8.05 -12.70 15.41
C LEU A 445 6.95 -13.75 15.23
N GLY A 446 5.83 -13.37 14.60
CA GLY A 446 4.66 -14.23 14.53
C GLY A 446 4.95 -15.56 13.82
N SER A 447 4.47 -16.67 14.35
CA SER A 447 4.54 -17.99 13.71
C SER A 447 3.14 -18.60 13.56
N ASP A 448 3.00 -19.59 12.69
CA ASP A 448 1.79 -20.40 12.63
C ASP A 448 2.02 -21.67 13.44
N ILE A 449 1.28 -21.80 14.56
CA ILE A 449 1.34 -22.91 15.53
C ILE A 449 1.26 -24.27 14.84
N LYS A 450 0.51 -24.39 13.73
CA LYS A 450 0.35 -25.65 13.00
C LYS A 450 1.59 -26.05 12.20
N SER A 451 2.43 -25.08 11.86
CA SER A 451 3.60 -25.28 11.01
C SER A 451 4.89 -25.35 11.82
N HIS A 452 5.11 -24.37 12.69
CA HIS A 452 6.34 -24.19 13.45
C HIS A 452 6.06 -23.25 14.61
N GLU A 453 6.28 -23.71 15.84
CA GLU A 453 6.29 -22.84 17.03
C GLU A 453 7.70 -22.28 17.22
N MET A 454 7.88 -20.98 17.03
CA MET A 454 9.22 -20.36 17.10
C MET A 454 9.67 -20.09 18.54
N LEU A 455 8.75 -19.67 19.42
CA LEU A 455 9.06 -19.26 20.78
C LEU A 455 8.24 -20.05 21.79
N ASN A 456 8.92 -20.74 22.69
CA ASN A 456 8.32 -21.38 23.86
C ASN A 456 8.26 -20.41 25.06
N ARG A 457 7.65 -20.86 26.17
CA ARG A 457 7.47 -20.03 27.39
C ARG A 457 8.77 -19.45 27.94
N CYS A 458 9.82 -20.26 28.04
CA CYS A 458 11.12 -19.83 28.59
C CYS A 458 11.76 -18.75 27.73
N GLN A 459 11.64 -18.89 26.41
CA GLN A 459 12.15 -17.91 25.44
C GLN A 459 11.36 -16.61 25.50
N VAL A 460 10.02 -16.67 25.62
CA VAL A 460 9.18 -15.47 25.82
C VAL A 460 9.55 -14.76 27.13
N THR A 461 9.71 -15.49 28.24
CA THR A 461 10.15 -14.94 29.54
C THR A 461 11.49 -14.21 29.41
N SER A 462 12.43 -14.78 28.66
CA SER A 462 13.77 -14.20 28.47
C SER A 462 13.76 -13.01 27.51
N LEU A 463 12.84 -12.99 26.54
CA LEU A 463 12.76 -11.98 25.49
C LEU A 463 12.16 -10.67 25.99
N LEU A 464 11.00 -10.72 26.64
CA LEU A 464 10.19 -9.53 26.94
C LEU A 464 10.97 -8.43 27.70
N PRO A 465 11.80 -8.74 28.72
CA PRO A 465 12.55 -7.71 29.45
C PRO A 465 13.66 -7.04 28.62
N MET A 466 14.06 -7.64 27.50
CA MET A 466 15.17 -7.16 26.67
C MET A 466 14.73 -6.27 25.51
N LEU A 467 13.41 -6.14 25.28
CA LEU A 467 12.87 -5.35 24.19
C LEU A 467 13.04 -3.83 24.46
N PRO A 468 13.36 -3.03 23.44
CA PRO A 468 13.63 -1.60 23.62
C PRO A 468 12.34 -0.79 23.85
N ASP A 469 12.45 0.33 24.57
CA ASP A 469 11.38 1.30 24.82
C ASP A 469 10.94 2.08 23.57
N THR A 470 11.74 2.01 22.50
CA THR A 470 11.42 2.57 21.19
C THR A 470 10.32 1.79 20.46
N LEU A 471 9.97 0.59 20.94
CA LEU A 471 9.03 -0.29 20.26
C LEU A 471 7.60 0.31 20.23
N ARG A 472 6.92 0.18 19.11
CA ARG A 472 5.52 0.63 18.91
C ARG A 472 4.62 -0.50 18.45
N SER A 473 5.18 -1.51 17.78
CA SER A 473 4.46 -2.69 17.35
C SER A 473 5.26 -3.94 17.67
N LEU A 474 4.63 -4.87 18.39
CA LEU A 474 5.18 -6.16 18.76
C LEU A 474 4.17 -7.25 18.41
N SER A 475 4.57 -8.24 17.61
CA SER A 475 3.76 -9.44 17.38
C SER A 475 4.51 -10.68 17.82
N LEU A 476 3.95 -11.39 18.80
CA LEU A 476 4.39 -12.69 19.30
C LEU A 476 3.36 -13.79 19.02
N LYS A 477 2.51 -13.56 18.01
CA LYS A 477 1.53 -14.55 17.55
C LYS A 477 2.19 -15.91 17.34
N GLY A 478 1.52 -16.97 17.75
CA GLY A 478 1.97 -18.35 17.63
C GLY A 478 2.96 -18.80 18.70
N SER A 479 3.39 -17.92 19.59
CA SER A 479 4.28 -18.27 20.70
C SER A 479 3.49 -18.90 21.86
N GLU A 480 4.12 -19.80 22.61
CA GLU A 480 3.52 -20.39 23.80
C GLU A 480 3.63 -19.44 25.02
N MET A 481 2.51 -19.16 25.70
CA MET A 481 2.45 -18.23 26.84
C MET A 481 1.73 -18.80 28.07
N HIS A 482 1.90 -18.13 29.21
CA HIS A 482 1.25 -18.38 30.49
C HIS A 482 0.91 -17.04 31.18
N ASP A 483 0.04 -17.07 32.20
CA ASP A 483 -0.38 -15.90 32.99
C ASP A 483 0.80 -15.07 33.56
N SER A 484 1.96 -15.70 33.79
CA SER A 484 3.14 -15.10 34.39
C SER A 484 3.82 -14.12 33.45
N HIS A 485 3.57 -14.23 32.14
CA HIS A 485 4.08 -13.28 31.15
C HIS A 485 3.33 -11.94 31.19
N ILE A 486 2.12 -11.88 31.75
CA ILE A 486 1.33 -10.63 31.80
C ILE A 486 2.09 -9.52 32.52
N SER A 487 2.76 -9.83 33.63
CA SER A 487 3.57 -8.84 34.36
C SER A 487 4.74 -8.31 33.54
N LEU A 488 5.30 -9.14 32.64
CA LEU A 488 6.38 -8.75 31.74
C LEU A 488 5.89 -7.90 30.55
N PHE A 489 4.62 -8.02 30.17
CA PHE A 489 4.02 -7.14 29.16
C PHE A 489 3.65 -5.75 29.72
N LEU A 490 3.37 -5.62 31.03
CA LEU A 490 2.92 -4.35 31.61
C LEU A 490 3.83 -3.14 31.30
N PRO A 491 5.17 -3.24 31.34
CA PRO A 491 6.04 -2.14 30.92
C PRO A 491 5.91 -1.81 29.42
N LEU A 492 5.74 -2.84 28.59
CA LEU A 492 5.59 -2.70 27.13
C LEU A 492 4.28 -2.00 26.76
N THR A 493 3.18 -2.28 27.46
CA THR A 493 1.89 -1.65 27.18
C THR A 493 1.86 -0.14 27.39
N LYS A 494 2.91 0.46 27.97
CA LYS A 494 3.01 1.91 28.19
C LYS A 494 3.55 2.69 26.99
N HIS A 495 4.08 1.99 26.00
CA HIS A 495 4.63 2.62 24.79
C HIS A 495 4.26 1.87 23.50
N VAL A 496 3.94 0.58 23.57
CA VAL A 496 3.45 -0.20 22.43
C VAL A 496 2.01 0.21 22.08
N GLU A 497 1.77 0.39 20.78
CA GLU A 497 0.47 0.73 20.19
C GLU A 497 -0.20 -0.50 19.56
N GLU A 498 0.59 -1.43 19.01
CA GLU A 498 0.12 -2.71 18.45
C GLU A 498 0.75 -3.90 19.17
N LEU A 499 -0.06 -4.75 19.79
CA LEU A 499 0.42 -5.91 20.54
C LEU A 499 -0.23 -7.20 20.05
N GLY A 500 0.55 -8.15 19.56
CA GLY A 500 0.08 -9.49 19.23
C GLY A 500 0.52 -10.51 20.28
N LEU A 501 -0.47 -11.17 20.88
CA LEU A 501 -0.26 -12.22 21.88
C LEU A 501 -0.23 -13.60 21.23
N GLY A 502 0.46 -14.52 21.88
CA GLY A 502 0.49 -15.92 21.50
C GLY A 502 -0.66 -16.73 22.10
N HIS A 503 -0.52 -18.04 22.10
CA HIS A 503 -1.50 -18.97 22.65
C HIS A 503 -1.23 -19.29 24.13
N GLY A 504 -2.18 -19.96 24.78
CA GLY A 504 -2.06 -20.40 26.18
C GLY A 504 -2.60 -19.41 27.23
N LEU A 505 -2.91 -18.17 26.84
CA LEU A 505 -3.59 -17.19 27.70
C LEU A 505 -5.11 -17.34 27.66
N VAL A 506 -5.78 -16.83 28.70
CA VAL A 506 -7.24 -16.70 28.75
C VAL A 506 -7.68 -15.23 28.90
N LEU A 507 -8.97 -14.95 28.70
CA LEU A 507 -9.54 -13.61 28.78
C LEU A 507 -9.20 -12.89 30.10
N SER A 508 -9.20 -13.60 31.23
CA SER A 508 -8.88 -13.02 32.54
C SER A 508 -7.44 -12.50 32.63
N ASP A 509 -6.52 -13.15 31.93
CA ASP A 509 -5.11 -12.74 31.89
C ASP A 509 -4.95 -11.48 31.06
N ILE A 510 -5.58 -11.45 29.88
CA ILE A 510 -5.53 -10.33 28.93
C ILE A 510 -6.12 -9.07 29.56
N ARG A 511 -7.21 -9.21 30.33
CA ARG A 511 -7.84 -8.09 31.04
C ARG A 511 -6.84 -7.31 31.90
N ARG A 512 -5.90 -8.00 32.55
CA ARG A 512 -4.91 -7.40 33.47
C ARG A 512 -3.92 -6.47 32.77
N LEU A 513 -3.85 -6.48 31.44
CA LEU A 513 -3.01 -5.54 30.67
C LEU A 513 -3.60 -4.13 30.63
N PHE A 514 -4.92 -4.00 30.78
CA PHE A 514 -5.64 -2.77 30.49
C PHE A 514 -6.17 -2.06 31.73
N VAL A 515 -6.47 -2.80 32.79
CA VAL A 515 -7.02 -2.26 34.04
C VAL A 515 -6.19 -2.68 35.25
N PRO A 516 -6.13 -1.86 36.32
CA PRO A 516 -5.48 -2.26 37.56
C PRO A 516 -6.21 -3.45 38.18
N ASP A 517 -5.47 -4.24 38.95
CA ASP A 517 -6.05 -5.36 39.70
C ASP A 517 -6.95 -4.80 40.80
N GLN A 518 -8.22 -5.18 40.80
CA GLN A 518 -9.20 -4.72 41.78
C GLN A 518 -8.90 -5.22 43.20
N ASN A 519 -8.12 -6.30 43.32
CA ASN A 519 -7.70 -6.86 44.60
C ASN A 519 -6.39 -6.23 45.12
N SER A 520 -5.73 -5.38 44.33
CA SER A 520 -4.52 -4.67 44.76
C SER A 520 -4.84 -3.54 45.74
N SER A 521 -3.85 -3.09 46.50
CA SER A 521 -4.02 -1.99 47.45
C SER A 521 -4.45 -0.70 46.75
N ILE A 522 -5.12 0.20 47.46
CA ILE A 522 -5.56 1.50 46.89
C ILE A 522 -4.36 2.28 46.35
N GLU A 523 -3.20 2.20 47.02
CA GLU A 523 -1.95 2.84 46.62
C GLU A 523 -1.46 2.31 45.26
N GLU A 524 -1.48 0.99 45.04
CA GLU A 524 -1.11 0.37 43.77
C GLU A 524 -2.08 0.72 42.65
N GLN A 525 -3.38 0.80 42.96
CA GLN A 525 -4.40 1.24 42.00
C GLN A 525 -4.20 2.70 41.59
N MET A 526 -3.83 3.57 42.54
CA MET A 526 -3.53 4.98 42.26
C MET A 526 -2.23 5.18 41.48
N ALA A 527 -1.26 4.28 41.64
CA ALA A 527 0.00 4.28 40.89
C ALA A 527 -0.12 3.69 39.48
N TRP A 528 -1.30 3.18 39.10
CA TRP A 528 -1.52 2.57 37.78
C TRP A 528 -1.32 3.56 36.64
N VAL A 529 -0.43 3.21 35.72
CA VAL A 529 -0.23 3.96 34.48
C VAL A 529 -1.10 3.34 33.38
N PRO A 530 -1.96 4.11 32.69
CA PRO A 530 -2.74 3.61 31.56
C PRO A 530 -1.87 3.06 30.42
N HIS A 531 -2.45 2.20 29.59
CA HIS A 531 -1.78 1.65 28.42
C HIS A 531 -1.88 2.60 27.21
N THR A 532 -1.02 2.40 26.22
CA THR A 532 -1.04 3.07 24.90
C THR A 532 -1.51 2.16 23.77
N VAL A 533 -1.87 0.91 24.10
CA VAL A 533 -2.27 -0.11 23.12
C VAL A 533 -3.60 0.25 22.46
N HIS A 534 -3.58 0.42 21.13
CA HIS A 534 -4.76 0.64 20.29
C HIS A 534 -5.25 -0.65 19.62
N TYR A 535 -4.33 -1.59 19.38
CA TYR A 535 -4.60 -2.84 18.71
C TYR A 535 -4.04 -4.00 19.50
N ILE A 536 -4.87 -5.02 19.72
CA ILE A 536 -4.43 -6.29 20.30
C ILE A 536 -4.85 -7.48 19.43
N ASP A 537 -3.89 -8.33 19.08
CA ASP A 537 -4.14 -9.60 18.38
C ASP A 537 -4.25 -10.74 19.40
N VAL A 538 -5.43 -11.33 19.47
CA VAL A 538 -5.76 -12.49 20.30
C VAL A 538 -6.30 -13.63 19.44
N SER A 539 -6.00 -13.62 18.14
CA SER A 539 -6.55 -14.59 17.19
C SER A 539 -6.13 -16.04 17.47
N ASP A 540 -5.10 -16.26 18.27
CA ASP A 540 -4.69 -17.60 18.71
C ASP A 540 -5.52 -18.15 19.89
N LEU A 541 -6.37 -17.34 20.53
CA LEU A 541 -7.25 -17.82 21.60
C LEU A 541 -8.45 -18.55 21.03
N SER A 542 -8.67 -19.78 21.49
CA SER A 542 -9.90 -20.53 21.17
C SER A 542 -11.15 -19.84 21.74
N LYS A 543 -12.32 -20.23 21.23
CA LYS A 543 -13.62 -19.79 21.76
C LYS A 543 -13.73 -19.95 23.29
N ALA A 544 -13.21 -21.05 23.83
CA ALA A 544 -13.26 -21.33 25.26
C ALA A 544 -12.38 -20.38 26.07
N GLN A 545 -11.20 -20.02 25.54
CA GLN A 545 -10.25 -19.12 26.20
C GLN A 545 -10.69 -17.66 26.15
N LEU A 546 -11.30 -17.23 25.03
CA LEU A 546 -11.81 -15.88 24.88
C LEU A 546 -13.10 -15.64 25.69
N ASP A 547 -13.79 -16.71 26.12
CA ASP A 547 -15.02 -16.71 26.90
C ASP A 547 -15.99 -15.58 26.51
N LEU A 548 -16.68 -15.79 25.38
CA LEU A 548 -17.59 -14.79 24.82
C LEU A 548 -18.70 -14.36 25.80
N GLY A 549 -19.10 -15.23 26.73
CA GLY A 549 -20.10 -14.91 27.74
C GLY A 549 -19.60 -13.82 28.69
N THR A 550 -18.36 -13.98 29.17
CA THR A 550 -17.72 -12.97 30.04
C THR A 550 -17.30 -11.74 29.26
N LEU A 551 -16.79 -11.87 28.02
CA LEU A 551 -16.34 -10.74 27.20
C LEU A 551 -17.43 -9.68 26.98
N PHE A 552 -18.66 -10.10 26.72
CA PHE A 552 -19.82 -9.21 26.56
C PHE A 552 -20.60 -8.98 27.86
N GLY A 553 -20.13 -9.55 28.98
CA GLY A 553 -20.70 -9.35 30.30
C GLY A 553 -20.35 -7.97 30.88
N SER A 554 -21.16 -7.49 31.82
CA SER A 554 -20.92 -6.21 32.51
C SER A 554 -19.63 -6.19 33.35
N SER A 555 -19.10 -7.37 33.68
CA SER A 555 -17.91 -7.58 34.50
C SER A 555 -16.59 -7.47 33.74
N CYS A 556 -16.58 -7.54 32.39
CA CYS A 556 -15.37 -7.46 31.60
C CYS A 556 -15.13 -6.03 31.08
N PRO A 557 -14.01 -5.38 31.44
CA PRO A 557 -13.73 -4.01 31.04
C PRO A 557 -13.19 -3.88 29.61
N ILE A 558 -12.74 -4.97 28.96
CA ILE A 558 -12.01 -4.90 27.68
C ILE A 558 -12.77 -4.11 26.61
N LEU A 559 -14.09 -4.30 26.51
CA LEU A 559 -14.93 -3.61 25.52
C LEU A 559 -15.48 -2.24 26.01
N ARG A 560 -15.26 -1.88 27.27
CA ARG A 560 -15.77 -0.64 27.89
C ARG A 560 -14.89 0.55 27.50
N ASN A 561 -15.33 1.77 27.81
CA ASN A 561 -14.54 2.99 27.53
C ASN A 561 -13.36 3.14 28.51
N ASP A 562 -13.36 2.39 29.60
CA ASP A 562 -12.29 2.37 30.60
C ASP A 562 -10.95 1.86 30.04
N THR A 563 -10.97 1.18 28.87
CA THR A 563 -9.80 0.63 28.18
C THR A 563 -9.37 1.46 26.96
N LEU A 564 -9.85 2.71 26.82
CA LEU A 564 -9.28 3.61 25.83
C LEU A 564 -7.77 3.81 26.12
N PRO A 565 -6.90 3.77 25.09
CA PRO A 565 -7.21 3.97 23.67
C PRO A 565 -7.40 2.68 22.85
N LEU A 566 -7.79 1.54 23.44
CA LEU A 566 -8.01 0.29 22.70
C LEU A 566 -9.17 0.43 21.69
N GLU A 567 -8.84 0.23 20.41
CA GLU A 567 -9.73 0.42 19.26
C GLU A 567 -10.03 -0.88 18.52
N VAL A 568 -9.08 -1.82 18.47
CA VAL A 568 -9.17 -3.02 17.64
C VAL A 568 -8.73 -4.27 18.39
N LEU A 569 -9.58 -5.30 18.32
CA LEU A 569 -9.29 -6.65 18.78
C LEU A 569 -9.31 -7.60 17.57
N GLU A 570 -8.16 -8.16 17.19
CA GLU A 570 -8.10 -9.21 16.16
C GLU A 570 -8.45 -10.57 16.77
N ILE A 571 -9.40 -11.25 16.15
CA ILE A 571 -9.98 -12.52 16.60
C ILE A 571 -9.88 -13.58 15.51
N ASN A 572 -10.02 -14.86 15.86
CA ASN A 572 -10.11 -15.91 14.84
C ASN A 572 -11.49 -16.00 14.19
N LEU A 573 -11.53 -16.75 13.09
CA LEU A 573 -12.72 -17.04 12.30
C LEU A 573 -13.84 -17.71 13.13
N GLU A 574 -13.50 -18.60 14.06
CA GLU A 574 -14.51 -19.28 14.89
C GLU A 574 -15.28 -18.26 15.75
N CYS A 575 -14.57 -17.41 16.48
CA CYS A 575 -15.17 -16.36 17.29
C CYS A 575 -15.93 -15.34 16.42
N PHE A 576 -15.37 -14.96 15.28
CA PHE A 576 -16.00 -14.04 14.34
C PHE A 576 -17.37 -14.54 13.86
N ASN A 577 -17.46 -15.81 13.43
CA ASN A 577 -18.70 -16.42 12.95
C ASN A 577 -19.79 -16.47 14.02
N ILE A 578 -19.41 -16.65 15.29
CA ILE A 578 -20.37 -16.65 16.40
C ILE A 578 -20.85 -15.23 16.68
N MET A 579 -19.92 -14.27 16.74
CA MET A 579 -20.22 -12.87 17.04
C MET A 579 -21.03 -12.18 15.92
N SER A 580 -20.88 -12.59 14.66
CA SER A 580 -21.57 -11.97 13.51
C SER A 580 -23.09 -12.05 13.60
N THR A 581 -23.60 -13.07 14.30
CA THR A 581 -25.04 -13.26 14.55
C THR A 581 -25.52 -12.64 15.86
N SER A 582 -24.60 -12.18 16.72
CA SER A 582 -24.91 -11.75 18.08
C SER A 582 -25.24 -10.25 18.16
N PRO A 583 -26.39 -9.86 18.73
CA PRO A 583 -26.72 -8.45 18.97
C PRO A 583 -25.88 -7.83 20.10
N LEU A 584 -25.08 -8.62 20.84
CA LEU A 584 -24.24 -8.12 21.93
C LEU A 584 -23.11 -7.21 21.42
N VAL A 585 -22.59 -7.46 20.21
CA VAL A 585 -21.49 -6.68 19.62
C VAL A 585 -21.86 -5.20 19.50
N LYS A 586 -23.00 -4.91 18.84
CA LYS A 586 -23.49 -3.54 18.69
C LYS A 586 -23.87 -2.92 20.04
N ARG A 587 -24.45 -3.68 20.95
CA ARG A 587 -24.79 -3.20 22.31
C ARG A 587 -23.56 -2.81 23.12
N ALA A 588 -22.43 -3.48 22.91
CA ALA A 588 -21.17 -3.13 23.54
C ALA A 588 -20.50 -1.89 22.89
N GLY A 589 -21.04 -1.34 21.79
CA GLY A 589 -20.44 -0.23 21.06
C GLY A 589 -19.29 -0.65 20.15
N TRP A 590 -19.33 -1.88 19.62
CA TRP A 590 -18.33 -2.41 18.68
C TRP A 590 -19.00 -2.91 17.40
N CYS A 591 -18.21 -3.05 16.34
CA CYS A 591 -18.60 -3.59 15.06
C CYS A 591 -17.60 -4.64 14.58
N LEU A 592 -18.07 -5.59 13.78
CA LEU A 592 -17.19 -6.57 13.17
C LEU A 592 -16.75 -6.09 11.79
N LYS A 593 -15.47 -6.29 11.50
CA LYS A 593 -14.89 -6.06 10.17
C LYS A 593 -14.10 -7.29 9.76
N GLU A 594 -14.08 -7.55 8.46
CA GLU A 594 -13.25 -8.59 7.86
C GLU A 594 -12.56 -8.05 6.62
N ALA A 595 -11.37 -8.59 6.34
CA ALA A 595 -10.70 -8.36 5.08
C ALA A 595 -9.79 -9.55 4.79
N GLY A 596 -10.07 -10.26 3.69
CA GLY A 596 -9.35 -11.48 3.35
C GLY A 596 -9.54 -12.57 4.41
N ARG A 597 -8.46 -12.94 5.10
CA ARG A 597 -8.44 -14.00 6.12
C ARG A 597 -8.29 -13.46 7.55
N ARG A 598 -8.53 -12.17 7.75
CA ARG A 598 -8.39 -11.50 9.04
C ARG A 598 -9.72 -10.88 9.46
N TYR A 599 -9.95 -10.95 10.76
CA TYR A 599 -11.23 -10.68 11.40
C TYR A 599 -11.01 -9.81 12.62
N TRP A 600 -11.77 -8.72 12.72
CA TRP A 600 -11.61 -7.72 13.77
C TRP A 600 -12.93 -7.39 14.43
N LEU A 601 -12.86 -7.19 15.74
CA LEU A 601 -13.83 -6.41 16.48
C LEU A 601 -13.25 -4.99 16.61
N VAL A 602 -13.96 -4.00 16.10
CA VAL A 602 -13.53 -2.59 16.03
C VAL A 602 -14.52 -1.71 16.75
N ARG A 603 -14.05 -0.78 17.59
CA ARG A 603 -14.92 0.12 18.35
C ARG A 603 -15.77 0.97 17.39
N ASP A 604 -17.06 1.12 17.69
CA ASP A 604 -18.00 1.81 16.82
C ASP A 604 -18.03 3.31 17.12
N HIS A 605 -17.36 4.07 16.27
CA HIS A 605 -17.36 5.53 16.28
C HIS A 605 -18.37 6.13 15.29
N GLY A 606 -19.48 5.45 15.01
CA GLY A 606 -20.48 5.88 14.03
C GLY A 606 -21.05 7.29 14.26
N HIS A 607 -20.97 7.81 15.49
CA HIS A 607 -21.43 9.13 15.91
C HIS A 607 -20.36 10.23 15.80
N LEU A 608 -19.09 9.89 15.62
CA LEU A 608 -17.99 10.85 15.49
C LEU A 608 -17.82 11.29 14.03
N GLU A 609 -17.39 12.54 13.85
CA GLU A 609 -17.02 13.05 12.53
C GLU A 609 -15.79 12.30 11.98
N PRO A 610 -15.63 12.13 10.65
CA PRO A 610 -14.51 11.41 10.06
C PRO A 610 -13.13 11.93 10.48
N SER A 611 -13.01 13.23 10.78
CA SER A 611 -11.76 13.86 11.25
C SER A 611 -11.37 13.49 12.67
N GLU A 612 -12.31 12.99 13.47
CA GLU A 612 -12.10 12.61 14.87
C GLU A 612 -11.80 11.11 15.03
N LYS A 613 -11.98 10.32 13.96
CA LYS A 613 -11.72 8.88 13.98
C LYS A 613 -10.23 8.61 13.85
N ASP A 614 -9.67 7.85 14.78
CA ASP A 614 -8.31 7.35 14.65
C ASP A 614 -8.24 6.39 13.45
N THR A 615 -7.59 6.84 12.38
CA THR A 615 -7.37 6.04 11.17
C THR A 615 -6.35 4.93 11.39
N GLY A 616 -5.65 4.93 12.53
CA GLY A 616 -4.51 4.08 12.84
C GLY A 616 -3.22 4.53 12.15
N GLY A 617 -3.24 5.66 11.44
CA GLY A 617 -2.06 6.24 10.79
C GLY A 617 -1.06 6.74 11.83
N ARG A 618 0.21 6.37 11.66
CA ARG A 618 1.32 6.77 12.53
C ARG A 618 2.57 7.03 11.71
N ALA A 619 3.45 7.90 12.19
CA ALA A 619 4.69 8.26 11.48
C ALA A 619 5.57 7.02 11.18
N TRP A 620 5.59 6.05 12.10
CA TRP A 620 6.34 4.80 11.94
C TRP A 620 5.72 3.84 10.92
N LYS A 621 4.45 4.01 10.54
CA LYS A 621 3.75 3.19 9.52
C LYS A 621 3.95 3.67 8.08
N TRP A 622 4.65 4.79 7.88
CA TRP A 622 5.06 5.29 6.57
C TRP A 622 3.90 5.44 5.55
N GLY A 623 2.76 5.93 6.01
CA GLY A 623 1.58 6.18 5.16
C GLY A 623 0.58 5.03 5.12
N ALA A 624 0.88 3.89 5.78
CA ALA A 624 -0.14 2.90 6.06
C ALA A 624 -1.12 3.45 7.10
N ASN A 625 -2.39 3.46 6.72
CA ASN A 625 -3.52 3.65 7.61
C ASN A 625 -3.98 2.25 8.06
N TYR A 626 -4.74 2.13 9.15
CA TYR A 626 -5.17 0.89 9.81
C TYR A 626 -4.16 0.25 10.77
N TRP A 627 -4.71 -0.54 11.69
CA TRP A 627 -3.99 -1.29 12.72
C TRP A 627 -3.68 -2.72 12.30
N GLY A 628 -2.63 -3.30 12.88
CA GLY A 628 -2.27 -4.72 12.70
C GLY A 628 -1.43 -4.96 11.46
N MET A 629 -0.39 -4.16 11.24
CA MET A 629 0.48 -4.23 10.07
C MET A 629 1.30 -5.54 10.07
N ARG A 630 1.20 -6.38 9.02
CA ARG A 630 1.96 -7.65 8.89
C ARG A 630 3.16 -7.62 7.94
N LYS A 631 3.22 -6.63 7.06
CA LYS A 631 4.32 -6.39 6.11
C LYS A 631 4.94 -5.03 6.42
N ILE A 632 6.26 -4.91 6.33
CA ILE A 632 6.95 -3.64 6.53
C ILE A 632 6.83 -2.75 5.27
N PRO A 633 6.50 -1.45 5.42
CA PRO A 633 6.52 -0.50 4.31
C PRO A 633 7.96 -0.20 3.89
N VAL A 634 8.21 -0.17 2.58
CA VAL A 634 9.51 0.18 1.99
C VAL A 634 9.55 1.59 1.41
N ALA A 635 8.39 2.26 1.34
CA ALA A 635 8.22 3.58 0.77
C ALA A 635 7.14 4.32 1.55
N ARG A 636 7.30 5.64 1.71
CA ARG A 636 6.25 6.49 2.29
C ARG A 636 5.20 6.78 1.22
N ALA A 637 4.03 6.15 1.34
CA ALA A 637 2.89 6.27 0.42
C ALA A 637 1.62 5.73 1.07
N GLU A 638 0.48 6.11 0.51
CA GLU A 638 -0.79 5.44 0.81
C GLU A 638 -0.72 3.96 0.41
N VAL A 639 -1.09 3.07 1.32
CA VAL A 639 -1.00 1.63 1.10
C VAL A 639 -2.27 1.11 0.41
N GLY A 640 -2.10 0.51 -0.76
CA GLY A 640 -3.17 -0.22 -1.44
C GLY A 640 -2.64 -1.36 -2.32
N GLY A 641 -3.47 -1.82 -3.26
CA GLY A 641 -3.08 -2.91 -4.17
C GLY A 641 -2.69 -4.19 -3.44
N MET A 642 -1.63 -4.85 -3.92
CA MET A 642 -1.10 -6.06 -3.28
C MET A 642 -0.37 -5.75 -1.97
N TYR A 643 0.17 -4.54 -1.80
CA TYR A 643 0.81 -4.17 -0.53
C TYR A 643 -0.21 -4.11 0.58
N GLY A 644 -1.37 -3.48 0.35
CA GLY A 644 -2.49 -3.52 1.29
C GLY A 644 -3.02 -4.93 1.53
N HIS A 645 -2.96 -5.81 0.53
CA HIS A 645 -3.34 -7.22 0.69
C HIS A 645 -2.42 -7.95 1.68
N TYR A 646 -1.11 -7.94 1.48
CA TYR A 646 -0.15 -8.60 2.37
C TYR A 646 -0.03 -7.91 3.73
N MET A 647 -0.21 -6.59 3.77
CA MET A 647 -0.09 -5.83 5.01
C MET A 647 -1.28 -6.01 5.95
N PHE A 648 -2.51 -6.08 5.41
CA PHE A 648 -3.73 -6.04 6.23
C PHE A 648 -4.74 -7.17 5.97
N LYS A 649 -4.71 -7.87 4.82
CA LYS A 649 -5.74 -8.86 4.48
C LYS A 649 -5.29 -10.32 4.64
N ARG A 650 -3.99 -10.59 4.65
CA ARG A 650 -3.41 -11.94 4.63
C ARG A 650 -2.72 -12.33 5.92
#